data_AF-A0A0Q4RC43-F1
#
_entry.id   AF-A0A0Q4RC43-F1
#
_cell.length_a   1.000
_cell.length_b   1.000
_cell.length_c   1.000
_cell.angle_alpha   90.00
_cell.angle_beta   90.00
_cell.angle_gamma   90.00
#
_symmetry.space_group_name_H-M   'P 1'
#
loop_
_entity.id
_entity.type
_entity.pdbx_description
1 polymer ?
#
loop_
_entity_poly.entity_id
_entity_poly.type
_entity_poly.pdbx_seq_one_letter_code
_entity_poly.pdbx_strand_id
1 'polypeptide(L)'
;MQTVVSGSSKLKWRIYVAMLLVVALLFPTLPATSEAASTASSIKPVYINSNSYVKLDSADILATSKGKTASFTITLYNGGSKAINLQDYWFRLASTSGTKYTLYMLDSDKTKKTVQANSNVTLTFYSELPSSITLPKLIFKVVKFDFSVAGYEKTIGQFKFPADYSTDVKAGGYTSVKLNSTPVNIRITKSTMSTSTDNNTVNIELAMRNTSSSELSLANLQFLAQSAAGGMYKMKVTSTTSGTAEAIVLRPKILETIKLSITLPKSVSTKGQKLVITQGISSGSGEGASTLSLPVSKIGYNLKTANTTTATTYEYIKDDYTYKMNVASIQRNTWGGEDSLIGKLVITNTSSKTAPIPAIEGSFYLGDNAAVKTTIIPFTNPVAIPAKSSVTIYYTGAVPTTTSLADLKLKLFEKSGESQTELAALKTPAAIIPKAIALGSENNVNDIGENFTVNVMKTQLLEGTSNNLYAIYMDVTNKQARALATTKLVGYLKTADGDKYDIKLLKTSNLINPGKKEQIIVTAEVPKQLELAGVTVVMGTAFNAQGIVKKDDAEIIGFVNPVSYALPEYNQTVTSDFSKVQVGPYTINMDNIITYLNDDKIDVDFSGQVSKDLSYEGFSAKKFTFAIEDQSTNLSMINSPFELEGTAGTAGQYVWKVGSNYTNIVQSVTDKLVARTIQLNIYEEINGYKTKLVSKNIKWSAYLNWADPINKE
;
A
#
# COMPACT_ATOMS: atom_id res chain seq x y z
N MET A 1 43.70 61.13 14.04
CA MET A 1 44.60 60.41 13.12
C MET A 1 44.08 58.98 13.04
N GLN A 2 43.59 58.59 11.87
CA GLN A 2 42.89 57.33 11.61
C GLN A 2 43.87 56.15 11.50
N THR A 3 43.43 54.98 11.97
CA THR A 3 43.94 53.70 11.47
C THR A 3 42.85 52.62 11.51
N VAL A 4 42.88 51.78 10.46
CA VAL A 4 42.27 50.42 10.28
C VAL A 4 40.72 50.39 10.15
N VAL A 5 40.06 49.62 9.28
CA VAL A 5 40.33 48.26 8.78
C VAL A 5 39.69 48.01 7.40
N SER A 6 40.45 47.36 6.51
CA SER A 6 39.95 46.67 5.32
C SER A 6 39.51 45.25 5.66
N GLY A 7 38.33 44.81 5.19
CA GLY A 7 38.02 43.38 5.12
C GLY A 7 36.54 43.03 5.13
N SER A 8 35.81 43.18 4.01
CA SER A 8 34.45 42.62 3.94
C SER A 8 33.89 42.31 2.53
N SER A 9 34.71 42.14 1.49
CA SER A 9 34.19 41.85 0.13
C SER A 9 34.29 40.40 -0.32
N LYS A 10 35.29 39.63 0.17
CA LYS A 10 35.51 38.23 -0.29
C LYS A 10 34.61 37.18 0.37
N LEU A 11 34.02 37.46 1.53
CA LEU A 11 33.15 36.51 2.24
C LEU A 11 31.72 36.49 1.67
N LYS A 12 31.21 37.66 1.22
CA LYS A 12 29.85 37.76 0.64
C LYS A 12 29.75 37.04 -0.70
N TRP A 13 30.78 37.09 -1.55
CA TRP A 13 30.79 36.38 -2.84
C TRP A 13 30.73 34.85 -2.66
N ARG A 14 31.42 34.30 -1.66
CA ARG A 14 31.43 32.85 -1.40
C ARG A 14 30.09 32.32 -0.89
N ILE A 15 29.32 33.14 -0.17
CA ILE A 15 27.98 32.76 0.32
C ILE A 15 26.95 32.77 -0.84
N TYR A 16 27.05 33.73 -1.79
CA TYR A 16 26.17 33.72 -2.96
C TYR A 16 26.46 32.57 -3.92
N VAL A 17 27.73 32.19 -4.11
CA VAL A 17 28.08 31.02 -4.94
C VAL A 17 27.70 29.70 -4.26
N ALA A 18 27.77 29.61 -2.93
CA ALA A 18 27.30 28.44 -2.18
C ALA A 18 25.76 28.33 -2.16
N MET A 19 25.01 29.44 -2.08
CA MET A 19 23.54 29.41 -2.20
C MET A 19 23.07 29.07 -3.62
N LEU A 20 23.78 29.50 -4.67
CA LEU A 20 23.45 29.10 -6.04
C LEU A 20 23.75 27.62 -6.33
N LEU A 21 24.71 27.01 -5.63
CA LEU A 21 25.00 25.58 -5.76
C LEU A 21 23.99 24.69 -5.01
N VAL A 22 23.41 25.16 -3.90
CA VAL A 22 22.42 24.39 -3.11
C VAL A 22 21.02 24.43 -3.74
N VAL A 23 20.67 25.50 -4.47
CA VAL A 23 19.40 25.56 -5.22
C VAL A 23 19.40 24.62 -6.44
N ALA A 24 20.57 24.26 -6.98
CA ALA A 24 20.69 23.30 -8.08
C ALA A 24 20.49 21.83 -7.66
N LEU A 25 20.52 21.52 -6.36
CA LEU A 25 20.36 20.15 -5.82
C LEU A 25 18.93 19.82 -5.36
N LEU A 26 18.00 20.77 -5.42
CA LEU A 26 16.60 20.59 -5.00
C LEU A 26 15.61 20.41 -6.17
N PHE A 27 16.10 20.43 -7.41
CA PHE A 27 15.27 20.02 -8.55
C PHE A 27 15.44 18.51 -8.75
N PRO A 28 14.35 17.72 -8.68
CA PRO A 28 14.42 16.33 -9.11
C PRO A 28 14.96 16.33 -10.53
N THR A 29 16.07 15.61 -10.75
CA THR A 29 16.59 15.35 -12.09
C THR A 29 15.44 14.82 -12.93
N LEU A 30 14.94 15.66 -13.86
CA LEU A 30 14.03 15.23 -14.90
C LEU A 30 14.70 14.00 -15.54
N PRO A 31 14.03 12.85 -15.63
CA PRO A 31 14.60 11.70 -16.31
C PRO A 31 15.04 12.15 -17.70
N ALA A 32 16.36 12.14 -17.89
CA ALA A 32 17.00 12.35 -19.16
C ALA A 32 16.54 11.23 -20.10
N THR A 33 16.47 11.58 -21.39
CA THR A 33 16.02 10.80 -22.54
C THR A 33 14.51 10.55 -22.63
N SER A 34 13.74 11.62 -22.88
CA SER A 34 12.64 11.49 -23.82
C SER A 34 13.24 11.56 -25.22
N GLU A 35 13.40 10.41 -25.89
CA GLU A 35 13.59 10.41 -27.33
C GLU A 35 12.46 11.24 -27.95
N ALA A 36 12.82 12.33 -28.62
CA ALA A 36 11.89 13.03 -29.49
C ALA A 36 11.30 12.02 -30.48
N ALA A 37 10.03 12.22 -30.87
CA ALA A 37 9.39 11.42 -31.91
C ALA A 37 10.34 11.25 -33.11
N SER A 38 10.28 10.11 -33.80
CA SER A 38 10.85 10.04 -35.15
C SER A 38 10.19 11.14 -35.95
N THR A 39 10.91 12.24 -36.17
CA THR A 39 10.48 13.29 -37.07
C THR A 39 10.29 12.59 -38.41
N ALA A 40 9.06 12.58 -38.92
CA ALA A 40 8.81 12.10 -40.27
C ALA A 40 9.88 12.71 -41.18
N SER A 41 10.59 11.87 -41.94
CA SER A 41 11.69 12.30 -42.81
C SER A 41 11.28 13.57 -43.53
N SER A 42 11.99 14.68 -43.27
CA SER A 42 11.50 16.01 -43.65
C SER A 42 11.33 16.09 -45.16
N ILE A 43 10.08 16.14 -45.62
CA ILE A 43 9.77 16.26 -47.04
C ILE A 43 10.08 17.71 -47.46
N LYS A 44 10.96 17.87 -48.45
CA LYS A 44 11.36 19.20 -48.95
C LYS A 44 10.15 19.96 -49.49
N PRO A 45 10.07 21.28 -49.27
CA PRO A 45 9.02 22.11 -49.85
C PRO A 45 9.15 22.18 -51.38
N VAL A 46 8.02 22.40 -52.05
CA VAL A 46 7.94 22.71 -53.48
C VAL A 46 7.93 24.23 -53.64
N TYR A 47 8.96 24.78 -54.26
CA TYR A 47 9.04 26.23 -54.48
C TYR A 47 8.15 26.67 -55.66
N ILE A 48 7.34 27.70 -55.41
CA ILE A 48 6.52 28.37 -56.45
C ILE A 48 7.40 29.36 -57.21
N ASN A 49 8.25 30.08 -56.48
CA ASN A 49 9.29 30.99 -56.97
C ASN A 49 10.40 31.07 -55.90
N SER A 50 11.35 32.01 -56.02
CA SER A 50 12.48 32.13 -55.09
C SER A 50 12.07 32.41 -53.63
N ASN A 51 10.91 33.00 -53.39
CA ASN A 51 10.50 33.50 -52.06
C ASN A 51 9.21 32.85 -51.54
N SER A 52 8.50 32.08 -52.36
CA SER A 52 7.21 31.47 -52.04
C SER A 52 7.26 29.97 -52.27
N TYR A 53 6.68 29.19 -51.36
CA TYR A 53 6.75 27.73 -51.41
C TYR A 53 5.49 27.07 -50.85
N VAL A 54 5.28 25.81 -51.24
CA VAL A 54 4.31 24.88 -50.68
C VAL A 54 5.07 23.88 -49.82
N LYS A 55 4.73 23.79 -48.54
CA LYS A 55 5.26 22.80 -47.61
C LYS A 55 4.17 21.78 -47.29
N LEU A 56 4.53 20.50 -47.27
CA LEU A 56 3.69 19.44 -46.72
C LEU A 56 3.90 19.37 -45.21
N ASP A 57 2.87 19.70 -44.43
CA ASP A 57 2.93 19.67 -42.97
C ASP A 57 2.61 18.29 -42.40
N SER A 58 1.63 17.60 -43.00
CA SER A 58 1.31 16.22 -42.64
C SER A 58 0.73 15.46 -43.83
N ALA A 59 0.95 14.15 -43.82
CA ALA A 59 0.32 13.20 -44.74
C ALA A 59 0.06 11.91 -44.00
N ASP A 60 -1.19 11.49 -43.96
CA ASP A 60 -1.64 10.34 -43.20
C ASP A 60 -2.56 9.46 -44.03
N ILE A 61 -2.66 8.19 -43.62
CA ILE A 61 -3.59 7.23 -44.21
C ILE A 61 -4.28 6.44 -43.10
N LEU A 62 -5.60 6.37 -43.16
CA LEU A 62 -6.46 5.68 -42.19
C LEU A 62 -7.21 4.55 -42.88
N ALA A 63 -7.26 3.36 -42.29
CA ALA A 63 -8.12 2.29 -42.79
C ALA A 63 -9.59 2.57 -42.44
N THR A 64 -10.49 2.33 -43.39
CA THR A 64 -11.95 2.51 -43.24
C THR A 64 -12.68 1.27 -43.76
N SER A 65 -13.97 1.16 -43.49
CA SER A 65 -14.79 0.06 -44.01
C SER A 65 -14.86 0.00 -45.54
N LYS A 66 -14.59 1.11 -46.23
CA LYS A 66 -14.60 1.24 -47.70
C LYS A 66 -13.21 1.17 -48.34
N GLY A 67 -12.16 0.93 -47.56
CA GLY A 67 -10.77 0.93 -48.03
C GLY A 67 -9.86 1.76 -47.13
N LYS A 68 -9.32 2.86 -47.65
CA LYS A 68 -8.45 3.78 -46.93
C LYS A 68 -8.82 5.23 -47.23
N THR A 69 -8.64 6.11 -46.27
CA THR A 69 -8.73 7.56 -46.47
C THR A 69 -7.34 8.15 -46.27
N ALA A 70 -6.77 8.75 -47.30
CA ALA A 70 -5.56 9.56 -47.17
C ALA A 70 -5.93 11.00 -46.88
N SER A 71 -5.15 11.67 -46.02
CA SER A 71 -5.24 13.09 -45.75
C SER A 71 -3.89 13.76 -45.96
N PHE A 72 -3.91 15.00 -46.46
CA PHE A 72 -2.73 15.81 -46.71
C PHE A 72 -3.00 17.23 -46.24
N THR A 73 -2.15 17.74 -45.35
CA THR A 73 -2.20 19.15 -44.95
C THR A 73 -0.95 19.85 -45.44
N ILE A 74 -1.15 20.95 -46.18
CA ILE A 74 -0.07 21.76 -46.72
C ILE A 74 -0.17 23.19 -46.21
N THR A 75 0.97 23.87 -46.15
CA THR A 75 1.04 25.31 -45.95
C THR A 75 1.67 25.96 -47.17
N LEU A 76 0.95 26.89 -47.79
CA LEU A 76 1.49 27.79 -48.80
C LEU A 76 2.00 29.05 -48.11
N TYR A 77 3.28 29.35 -48.28
CA TYR A 77 3.92 30.58 -47.80
C TYR A 77 4.19 31.52 -48.96
N ASN A 78 3.84 32.79 -48.80
CA ASN A 78 4.09 33.85 -49.75
C ASN A 78 5.11 34.85 -49.22
N GLY A 79 6.38 34.73 -49.61
CA GLY A 79 7.42 35.72 -49.29
C GLY A 79 7.54 36.85 -50.32
N GLY A 80 6.57 37.00 -51.23
CA GLY A 80 6.50 38.07 -52.21
C GLY A 80 5.78 39.31 -51.69
N SER A 81 5.85 40.40 -52.47
CA SER A 81 5.18 41.68 -52.18
C SER A 81 3.73 41.77 -52.69
N LYS A 82 3.26 40.79 -53.47
CA LYS A 82 1.88 40.71 -53.99
C LYS A 82 1.19 39.45 -53.47
N ALA A 83 -0.12 39.50 -53.31
CA ALA A 83 -0.91 38.32 -52.95
C ALA A 83 -0.83 37.24 -54.05
N ILE A 84 -0.74 35.97 -53.64
CA ILE A 84 -0.85 34.82 -54.54
C ILE A 84 -2.33 34.45 -54.65
N ASN A 85 -2.86 34.37 -55.88
CA ASN A 85 -4.19 33.83 -56.12
C ASN A 85 -4.15 32.30 -56.04
N LEU A 86 -4.90 31.71 -55.10
CA LEU A 86 -4.98 30.26 -54.93
C LEU A 86 -5.75 29.56 -56.04
N GLN A 87 -6.54 30.29 -56.83
CA GLN A 87 -7.25 29.72 -57.98
C GLN A 87 -6.29 29.35 -59.13
N ASP A 88 -5.10 29.94 -59.16
CA ASP A 88 -4.06 29.61 -60.14
C ASP A 88 -3.36 28.28 -59.83
N TYR A 89 -3.65 27.65 -58.68
CA TYR A 89 -2.97 26.44 -58.21
C TYR A 89 -3.97 25.37 -57.78
N TRP A 90 -3.67 24.10 -58.10
CA TRP A 90 -4.42 22.95 -57.58
C TRP A 90 -3.49 21.75 -57.37
N PHE A 91 -4.07 20.69 -56.81
CA PHE A 91 -3.33 19.50 -56.39
C PHE A 91 -3.91 18.26 -57.05
N ARG A 92 -3.02 17.35 -57.46
CA ARG A 92 -3.40 16.06 -58.06
C ARG A 92 -2.76 14.95 -57.23
N LEU A 93 -3.52 13.88 -56.98
CA LEU A 93 -3.01 12.67 -56.35
C LEU A 93 -2.93 11.55 -57.38
N ALA A 94 -1.79 10.86 -57.43
CA ALA A 94 -1.61 9.68 -58.27
C ALA A 94 -0.80 8.61 -57.53
N SER A 95 -0.94 7.35 -57.92
CA SER A 95 -0.01 6.29 -57.52
C SER A 95 1.32 6.42 -58.27
N THR A 96 2.35 5.75 -57.76
CA THR A 96 3.63 5.56 -58.48
C THR A 96 3.47 4.78 -59.80
N SER A 97 2.39 4.01 -59.95
CA SER A 97 2.01 3.35 -61.21
C SER A 97 1.21 4.24 -62.17
N GLY A 98 0.91 5.49 -61.81
CA GLY A 98 0.23 6.47 -62.65
C GLY A 98 -1.31 6.51 -62.51
N THR A 99 -1.91 5.65 -61.67
CA THR A 99 -3.35 5.68 -61.39
C THR A 99 -3.72 6.99 -60.69
N LYS A 100 -4.68 7.74 -61.23
CA LYS A 100 -5.13 9.01 -60.65
C LYS A 100 -6.21 8.77 -59.60
N TYR A 101 -6.15 9.48 -58.48
CA TYR A 101 -7.16 9.45 -57.43
C TYR A 101 -7.81 10.84 -57.29
N THR A 102 -9.12 10.84 -57.04
CA THR A 102 -9.85 12.09 -56.77
C THR A 102 -9.39 12.66 -55.44
N LEU A 103 -9.00 13.92 -55.46
CA LEU A 103 -8.55 14.66 -54.29
C LEU A 103 -9.59 15.72 -53.96
N TYR A 104 -10.09 15.70 -52.74
CA TYR A 104 -11.09 16.63 -52.24
C TYR A 104 -10.42 17.62 -51.30
N MET A 105 -10.70 18.91 -51.48
CA MET A 105 -10.32 19.94 -50.50
C MET A 105 -11.41 20.03 -49.42
N LEU A 106 -11.01 20.21 -48.17
CA LEU A 106 -11.92 20.43 -47.06
C LEU A 106 -12.80 21.67 -47.31
N ASP A 107 -14.10 21.61 -47.00
CA ASP A 107 -15.02 22.70 -47.34
C ASP A 107 -14.67 24.03 -46.68
N SER A 108 -14.18 23.99 -45.43
CA SER A 108 -13.68 25.17 -44.72
C SER A 108 -12.51 25.85 -45.42
N ASP A 109 -11.78 25.11 -46.25
CA ASP A 109 -10.62 25.61 -46.97
C ASP A 109 -10.97 26.14 -48.36
N LYS A 110 -12.13 25.76 -48.93
CA LYS A 110 -12.58 26.23 -50.25
C LYS A 110 -12.84 27.73 -50.31
N THR A 111 -13.10 28.37 -49.17
CA THR A 111 -13.30 29.83 -49.06
C THR A 111 -11.98 30.60 -49.11
N LYS A 112 -10.83 29.95 -48.91
CA LYS A 112 -9.51 30.57 -48.96
C LYS A 112 -9.10 30.78 -50.42
N LYS A 113 -9.18 32.02 -50.90
CA LYS A 113 -8.89 32.37 -52.31
C LYS A 113 -7.52 32.98 -52.56
N THR A 114 -6.85 33.52 -51.53
CA THR A 114 -5.56 34.20 -51.68
C THR A 114 -4.62 33.89 -50.53
N VAL A 115 -3.32 33.99 -50.79
CA VAL A 115 -2.26 34.06 -49.76
C VAL A 115 -1.67 35.46 -49.79
N GLN A 116 -1.92 36.27 -48.76
CA GLN A 116 -1.45 37.65 -48.69
C GLN A 116 0.09 37.73 -48.66
N ALA A 117 0.64 38.87 -49.05
CA ALA A 117 2.09 39.12 -48.99
C ALA A 117 2.64 38.85 -47.57
N ASN A 118 3.81 38.21 -47.50
CA ASN A 118 4.48 37.82 -46.25
C ASN A 118 3.65 36.97 -45.28
N SER A 119 2.64 36.26 -45.78
CA SER A 119 1.75 35.44 -44.95
C SER A 119 1.69 33.99 -45.45
N ASN A 120 0.93 33.16 -44.76
CA ASN A 120 0.73 31.77 -45.12
C ASN A 120 -0.74 31.35 -45.00
N VAL A 121 -1.11 30.33 -45.78
CA VAL A 121 -2.43 29.70 -45.73
C VAL A 121 -2.25 28.19 -45.68
N THR A 122 -2.92 27.54 -44.74
CA THR A 122 -2.98 26.07 -44.65
C THR A 122 -4.20 25.55 -45.40
N LEU A 123 -4.02 24.50 -46.20
CA LEU A 123 -5.07 23.77 -46.92
C LEU A 123 -4.99 22.28 -46.58
N THR A 124 -6.15 21.65 -46.41
CA THR A 124 -6.29 20.23 -46.10
C THR A 124 -7.05 19.53 -47.22
N PHE A 125 -6.51 18.40 -47.65
CA PHE A 125 -7.06 17.57 -48.69
C PHE A 125 -7.26 16.14 -48.19
N TYR A 126 -8.20 15.43 -48.78
CA TYR A 126 -8.40 14.01 -48.54
C TYR A 126 -8.75 13.25 -49.82
N SER A 127 -8.55 11.94 -49.79
CA SER A 127 -8.87 11.04 -50.89
C SER A 127 -9.27 9.68 -50.36
N GLU A 128 -10.28 9.06 -50.98
CA GLU A 128 -10.63 7.66 -50.75
C GLU A 128 -9.79 6.77 -51.67
N LEU A 129 -9.17 5.74 -51.09
CA LEU A 129 -8.18 4.88 -51.72
C LEU A 129 -8.52 3.41 -51.51
N PRO A 130 -8.14 2.52 -52.45
CA PRO A 130 -8.18 1.08 -52.22
C PRO A 130 -7.29 0.64 -51.04
N SER A 131 -7.66 -0.47 -50.40
CA SER A 131 -6.93 -1.02 -49.23
C SER A 131 -5.46 -1.37 -49.52
N SER A 132 -5.08 -1.63 -50.78
CA SER A 132 -3.72 -1.99 -51.20
C SER A 132 -2.74 -0.81 -51.29
N ILE A 133 -3.23 0.43 -51.25
CA ILE A 133 -2.42 1.64 -51.39
C ILE A 133 -1.84 2.08 -50.04
N THR A 134 -0.59 2.55 -50.07
CA THR A 134 0.15 3.10 -48.93
C THR A 134 0.77 4.44 -49.31
N LEU A 135 1.17 5.26 -48.33
CA LEU A 135 1.78 6.57 -48.58
C LEU A 135 3.00 6.51 -49.53
N PRO A 136 3.96 5.57 -49.38
CA PRO A 136 5.09 5.43 -50.33
C PRO A 136 4.69 5.15 -51.78
N LYS A 137 3.48 4.65 -52.02
CA LYS A 137 2.94 4.41 -53.36
C LYS A 137 2.21 5.62 -53.94
N LEU A 138 2.15 6.76 -53.24
CA LEU A 138 1.46 7.97 -53.66
C LEU A 138 2.43 9.08 -54.07
N ILE A 139 1.97 9.93 -55.00
CA ILE A 139 2.63 11.14 -55.46
C ILE A 139 1.61 12.28 -55.36
N PHE A 140 1.89 13.27 -54.51
CA PHE A 140 1.06 14.47 -54.36
C PHE A 140 1.66 15.61 -55.19
N LYS A 141 1.01 15.96 -56.32
CA LYS A 141 1.53 16.94 -57.28
C LYS A 141 0.97 18.32 -57.02
N VAL A 142 1.82 19.33 -57.15
CA VAL A 142 1.47 20.75 -57.13
C VAL A 142 1.42 21.23 -58.58
N VAL A 143 0.29 21.76 -58.99
CA VAL A 143 0.02 22.17 -60.37
C VAL A 143 -0.36 23.64 -60.39
N LYS A 144 0.08 24.35 -61.41
CA LYS A 144 -0.22 25.76 -61.67
C LYS A 144 -0.87 25.90 -63.05
N PHE A 145 -1.80 26.83 -63.17
CA PHE A 145 -2.32 27.27 -64.45
C PHE A 145 -1.23 27.96 -65.29
N ASP A 146 -1.06 27.51 -66.52
CA ASP A 146 -0.07 28.06 -67.45
C ASP A 146 -0.60 27.96 -68.89
N PHE A 147 -1.02 29.08 -69.46
CA PHE A 147 -1.56 29.14 -70.82
C PHE A 147 -0.54 28.75 -71.91
N SER A 148 0.75 28.67 -71.57
CA SER A 148 1.82 28.31 -72.52
C SER A 148 1.99 26.79 -72.72
N VAL A 149 1.30 25.95 -71.95
CA VAL A 149 1.40 24.48 -72.06
C VAL A 149 0.08 23.85 -72.49
N ALA A 150 0.17 22.71 -73.18
CA ALA A 150 -1.01 21.94 -73.60
C ALA A 150 -1.87 21.53 -72.39
N GLY A 151 -3.17 21.79 -72.48
CA GLY A 151 -4.12 21.54 -71.38
C GLY A 151 -4.02 22.54 -70.21
N TYR A 152 -3.19 23.58 -70.34
CA TYR A 152 -3.02 24.68 -69.39
C TYR A 152 -2.58 24.28 -67.96
N GLU A 153 -2.14 23.03 -67.76
CA GLU A 153 -1.70 22.49 -66.47
C GLU A 153 -0.18 22.29 -66.44
N LYS A 154 0.55 23.07 -65.65
CA LYS A 154 2.00 22.87 -65.42
C LYS A 154 2.27 22.33 -64.02
N THR A 155 2.86 21.14 -63.92
CA THR A 155 3.34 20.61 -62.62
C THR A 155 4.57 21.39 -62.19
N ILE A 156 4.46 22.16 -61.10
CA ILE A 156 5.59 22.95 -60.55
C ILE A 156 6.40 22.18 -59.51
N GLY A 157 5.85 21.07 -58.99
CA GLY A 157 6.59 20.13 -58.19
C GLY A 157 5.71 19.00 -57.66
N GLN A 158 6.31 18.13 -56.85
CA GLN A 158 5.61 16.97 -56.30
C GLN A 158 6.25 16.54 -54.98
N PHE A 159 5.42 15.99 -54.11
CA PHE A 159 5.86 15.32 -52.89
C PHE A 159 5.83 13.81 -53.13
N LYS A 160 6.97 13.17 -52.88
CA LYS A 160 7.13 11.71 -52.85
C LYS A 160 7.42 11.30 -51.41
N PHE A 161 6.86 10.17 -51.01
CA PHE A 161 7.04 9.63 -49.66
C PHE A 161 8.14 8.57 -49.68
N PRO A 162 9.18 8.70 -48.83
CA PRO A 162 10.17 7.64 -48.61
C PRO A 162 9.52 6.31 -48.23
N ALA A 163 10.21 5.19 -48.49
CA ALA A 163 9.69 3.85 -48.18
C ALA A 163 9.42 3.65 -46.67
N ASP A 164 10.17 4.33 -45.83
CA ASP A 164 10.11 4.34 -44.37
C ASP A 164 9.29 5.51 -43.79
N TYR A 165 8.59 6.28 -44.63
CA TYR A 165 7.78 7.40 -44.18
C TYR A 165 6.68 6.96 -43.22
N SER A 166 6.71 7.48 -42.00
CA SER A 166 5.70 7.26 -40.98
C SER A 166 5.46 8.53 -40.15
N THR A 167 4.19 8.75 -39.83
CA THR A 167 3.70 9.79 -38.91
C THR A 167 3.42 9.21 -37.52
N ASP A 168 3.65 7.91 -37.32
CA ASP A 168 3.39 7.24 -36.06
C ASP A 168 4.40 7.68 -34.99
N VAL A 169 3.87 8.11 -33.85
CA VAL A 169 4.66 8.42 -32.66
C VAL A 169 5.00 7.12 -31.95
N LYS A 170 6.29 6.91 -31.64
CA LYS A 170 6.75 5.76 -30.86
C LYS A 170 6.18 5.77 -29.43
N ALA A 171 6.09 4.60 -28.82
CA ALA A 171 5.67 4.46 -27.43
C ALA A 171 6.52 5.32 -26.48
N GLY A 172 5.84 6.05 -25.59
CA GLY A 172 6.48 7.00 -24.66
C GLY A 172 6.81 8.36 -25.25
N GLY A 173 6.74 8.54 -26.58
CA GLY A 173 6.95 9.82 -27.26
C GLY A 173 5.77 10.79 -27.13
N TYR A 174 5.93 12.00 -27.66
CA TYR A 174 4.88 13.02 -27.74
C TYR A 174 4.85 13.64 -29.14
N THR A 175 3.73 14.27 -29.50
CA THR A 175 3.59 15.00 -30.76
C THR A 175 2.78 16.28 -30.58
N SER A 176 3.01 17.27 -31.46
CA SER A 176 2.20 18.47 -31.57
C SER A 176 1.32 18.37 -32.81
N VAL A 177 0.01 18.50 -32.62
CA VAL A 177 -0.98 18.44 -33.70
C VAL A 177 -1.82 19.72 -33.73
N LYS A 178 -2.49 19.98 -34.84
CA LYS A 178 -3.49 21.05 -34.92
C LYS A 178 -4.89 20.45 -34.79
N LEU A 179 -5.63 20.85 -33.77
CA LEU A 179 -7.04 20.51 -33.56
C LEU A 179 -7.87 21.79 -33.71
N ASN A 180 -8.78 21.83 -34.69
CA ASN A 180 -9.48 23.08 -35.07
C ASN A 180 -8.53 24.28 -35.24
N SER A 181 -7.41 24.07 -35.96
CA SER A 181 -6.32 25.05 -36.14
C SER A 181 -5.56 25.47 -34.87
N THR A 182 -5.88 24.91 -33.71
CA THR A 182 -5.21 25.19 -32.44
C THR A 182 -4.11 24.16 -32.17
N PRO A 183 -2.86 24.59 -31.88
CA PRO A 183 -1.77 23.67 -31.60
C PRO A 183 -1.92 22.99 -30.22
N VAL A 184 -1.95 21.66 -30.22
CA VAL A 184 -2.13 20.82 -29.04
C VAL A 184 -1.00 19.79 -28.97
N ASN A 185 -0.31 19.74 -27.83
CA ASN A 185 0.66 18.68 -27.53
C ASN A 185 -0.06 17.48 -26.95
N ILE A 186 0.25 16.28 -27.42
CA ILE A 186 -0.40 15.02 -27.02
C ILE A 186 0.66 13.98 -26.65
N ARG A 187 0.43 13.24 -25.55
CA ARG A 187 1.27 12.13 -25.10
C ARG A 187 0.45 11.10 -24.31
N ILE A 188 0.75 9.81 -24.48
CA ILE A 188 0.26 8.76 -23.59
C ILE A 188 1.13 8.74 -22.32
N THR A 189 0.53 8.96 -21.15
CA THR A 189 1.24 8.95 -19.85
C THR A 189 1.20 7.57 -19.19
N LYS A 190 0.11 6.82 -19.37
CA LYS A 190 -0.05 5.46 -18.83
C LYS A 190 -0.81 4.56 -19.80
N SER A 191 -0.44 3.28 -19.81
CA SER A 191 -1.12 2.24 -20.57
C SER A 191 -1.03 0.92 -19.80
N THR A 192 -2.16 0.39 -19.36
CA THR A 192 -2.26 -0.84 -18.57
C THR A 192 -3.21 -1.84 -19.23
N MET A 193 -3.04 -3.11 -18.89
CA MET A 193 -3.93 -4.18 -19.34
C MET A 193 -4.22 -5.16 -18.21
N SER A 194 -5.50 -5.47 -18.01
CA SER A 194 -5.96 -6.62 -17.22
C SER A 194 -6.48 -7.72 -18.15
N THR A 195 -6.45 -8.96 -17.69
CA THR A 195 -6.82 -10.14 -18.49
C THR A 195 -7.83 -10.97 -17.72
N SER A 196 -8.97 -11.28 -18.35
CA SER A 196 -9.95 -12.25 -17.84
C SER A 196 -9.81 -13.58 -18.60
N THR A 197 -10.74 -14.51 -18.39
CA THR A 197 -10.77 -15.80 -19.12
C THR A 197 -10.81 -15.58 -20.64
N ASP A 198 -11.67 -14.68 -21.11
CA ASP A 198 -11.96 -14.53 -22.56
C ASP A 198 -11.46 -13.20 -23.16
N ASN A 199 -11.24 -12.18 -22.33
CA ASN A 199 -11.00 -10.82 -22.78
C ASN A 199 -9.74 -10.19 -22.15
N ASN A 200 -9.20 -9.19 -22.84
CA ASN A 200 -8.21 -8.25 -22.32
C ASN A 200 -8.87 -6.86 -22.23
N THR A 201 -8.78 -6.22 -21.07
CA THR A 201 -9.22 -4.83 -20.90
C THR A 201 -8.01 -3.91 -20.92
N VAL A 202 -7.96 -3.01 -21.89
CA VAL A 202 -6.89 -2.04 -22.10
C VAL A 202 -7.34 -0.67 -21.60
N ASN A 203 -6.53 -0.04 -20.74
CA ASN A 203 -6.75 1.30 -20.24
C ASN A 203 -5.58 2.23 -20.63
N ILE A 204 -5.89 3.44 -21.09
CA ILE A 204 -4.91 4.45 -21.48
C ILE A 204 -5.21 5.77 -20.79
N GLU A 205 -4.18 6.41 -20.24
CA GLU A 205 -4.22 7.80 -19.80
C GLU A 205 -3.50 8.65 -20.84
N LEU A 206 -4.24 9.57 -21.47
CA LEU A 206 -3.78 10.48 -22.51
C LEU A 206 -3.69 11.90 -21.93
N ALA A 207 -2.53 12.52 -22.04
CA ALA A 207 -2.32 13.91 -21.66
C ALA A 207 -2.34 14.80 -22.90
N MET A 208 -3.12 15.88 -22.85
CA MET A 208 -3.30 16.86 -23.91
C MET A 208 -3.07 18.27 -23.35
N ARG A 209 -2.25 19.08 -24.01
CA ARG A 209 -2.01 20.47 -23.62
C ARG A 209 -2.30 21.39 -24.79
N ASN A 210 -3.31 22.24 -24.63
CA ASN A 210 -3.55 23.36 -25.53
C ASN A 210 -2.43 24.40 -25.35
N THR A 211 -1.66 24.63 -26.40
CA THR A 211 -0.52 25.56 -26.37
C THR A 211 -0.88 26.98 -26.83
N SER A 212 -2.14 27.25 -27.16
CA SER A 212 -2.64 28.59 -27.46
C SER A 212 -3.03 29.36 -26.18
N SER A 213 -3.49 30.60 -26.36
CA SER A 213 -4.01 31.48 -25.30
C SER A 213 -5.52 31.40 -25.12
N SER A 214 -6.23 30.62 -25.94
CA SER A 214 -7.70 30.54 -25.94
C SER A 214 -8.16 29.12 -25.64
N GLU A 215 -9.31 28.97 -24.97
CA GLU A 215 -9.89 27.66 -24.70
C GLU A 215 -10.26 26.92 -26.00
N LEU A 216 -10.12 25.60 -26.00
CA LEU A 216 -10.47 24.75 -27.13
C LEU A 216 -11.45 23.66 -26.69
N SER A 217 -12.65 23.65 -27.28
CA SER A 217 -13.64 22.58 -27.11
C SER A 217 -13.63 21.61 -28.29
N LEU A 218 -13.69 20.31 -28.00
CA LEU A 218 -13.48 19.21 -28.94
C LEU A 218 -14.63 18.21 -28.84
N ALA A 219 -15.68 18.42 -29.64
CA ALA A 219 -16.89 17.58 -29.64
C ALA A 219 -16.86 16.41 -30.65
N ASN A 220 -15.82 16.32 -31.48
CA ASN A 220 -15.74 15.44 -32.64
C ASN A 220 -14.50 14.55 -32.64
N LEU A 221 -13.88 14.33 -31.48
CA LEU A 221 -12.74 13.44 -31.35
C LEU A 221 -13.18 11.99 -31.14
N GLN A 222 -12.51 11.06 -31.83
CA GLN A 222 -12.64 9.63 -31.57
C GLN A 222 -11.26 9.04 -31.26
N PHE A 223 -11.27 8.08 -30.34
CA PHE A 223 -10.09 7.34 -29.90
C PHE A 223 -10.27 5.88 -30.31
N LEU A 224 -9.35 5.36 -31.10
CA LEU A 224 -9.39 4.00 -31.62
C LEU A 224 -8.11 3.26 -31.21
N ALA A 225 -8.23 2.06 -30.68
CA ALA A 225 -7.12 1.13 -30.54
C ALA A 225 -6.93 0.41 -31.88
N GLN A 226 -5.75 0.55 -32.48
CA GLN A 226 -5.36 -0.18 -33.69
C GLN A 226 -4.51 -1.39 -33.30
N SER A 227 -4.94 -2.59 -33.69
CA SER A 227 -4.14 -3.82 -33.53
C SER A 227 -2.99 -3.87 -34.55
N ALA A 228 -1.98 -4.71 -34.30
CA ALA A 228 -0.89 -4.90 -35.26
C ALA A 228 -1.35 -5.39 -36.64
N ALA A 229 -2.49 -6.10 -36.69
CA ALA A 229 -3.14 -6.53 -37.93
C ALA A 229 -3.92 -5.40 -38.64
N GLY A 230 -3.98 -4.20 -38.06
CA GLY A 230 -4.65 -3.02 -38.62
C GLY A 230 -6.12 -2.88 -38.23
N GLY A 231 -6.68 -3.81 -37.44
CA GLY A 231 -8.06 -3.73 -36.95
C GLY A 231 -8.25 -2.54 -36.01
N MET A 232 -9.36 -1.81 -36.15
CA MET A 232 -9.66 -0.58 -35.41
C MET A 232 -10.80 -0.81 -34.43
N TYR A 233 -10.58 -0.53 -33.16
CA TYR A 233 -11.56 -0.75 -32.09
C TYR A 233 -11.78 0.53 -31.31
N LYS A 234 -13.03 0.99 -31.22
CA LYS A 234 -13.36 2.28 -30.56
C LYS A 234 -13.17 2.19 -29.06
N MET A 235 -12.36 3.10 -28.51
CA MET A 235 -12.18 3.25 -27.06
C MET A 235 -13.24 4.17 -26.48
N LYS A 236 -13.70 3.86 -25.27
CA LYS A 236 -14.61 4.69 -24.48
C LYS A 236 -13.79 5.71 -23.69
N VAL A 237 -14.20 6.99 -23.70
CA VAL A 237 -13.72 7.97 -22.72
C VAL A 237 -14.39 7.66 -21.39
N THR A 238 -13.61 7.24 -20.39
CA THR A 238 -14.14 6.95 -19.05
C THR A 238 -14.15 8.20 -18.18
N SER A 239 -13.18 9.09 -18.36
CA SER A 239 -13.12 10.36 -17.65
C SER A 239 -12.27 11.40 -18.39
N THR A 240 -12.51 12.67 -18.08
CA THR A 240 -11.67 13.80 -18.52
C THR A 240 -11.51 14.79 -17.36
N THR A 241 -10.38 15.50 -17.36
CA THR A 241 -10.09 16.53 -16.35
C THR A 241 -10.96 17.77 -16.53
N SER A 242 -11.41 18.04 -17.76
CA SER A 242 -12.31 19.14 -18.12
C SER A 242 -13.20 18.75 -19.32
N GLY A 243 -14.46 19.18 -19.29
CA GLY A 243 -15.47 18.82 -20.29
C GLY A 243 -16.21 17.50 -19.98
N THR A 244 -16.74 16.86 -21.02
CA THR A 244 -17.44 15.56 -20.94
C THR A 244 -16.83 14.56 -21.93
N ALA A 245 -17.33 13.32 -21.92
CA ALA A 245 -16.91 12.30 -22.89
C ALA A 245 -17.27 12.69 -24.34
N GLU A 246 -18.33 13.48 -24.53
CA GLU A 246 -18.83 13.96 -25.81
C GLU A 246 -18.20 15.30 -26.22
N ALA A 247 -17.70 16.10 -25.26
CA ALA A 247 -17.11 17.41 -25.51
C ALA A 247 -15.92 17.67 -24.58
N ILE A 248 -14.72 17.29 -25.02
CA ILE A 248 -13.48 17.50 -24.26
C ILE A 248 -13.10 18.98 -24.31
N VAL A 249 -12.76 19.57 -23.16
CA VAL A 249 -12.32 20.96 -23.07
C VAL A 249 -10.84 21.01 -22.71
N LEU A 250 -10.05 21.75 -23.50
CA LEU A 250 -8.64 21.99 -23.26
C LEU A 250 -8.40 23.48 -22.94
N ARG A 251 -8.18 23.76 -21.66
CA ARG A 251 -7.90 25.12 -21.18
C ARG A 251 -6.52 25.61 -21.63
N PRO A 252 -6.34 26.93 -21.83
CA PRO A 252 -5.08 27.51 -22.28
C PRO A 252 -3.91 27.10 -21.38
N LYS A 253 -2.83 26.56 -21.98
CA LYS A 253 -1.57 26.21 -21.32
C LYS A 253 -1.65 25.15 -20.20
N ILE A 254 -2.83 24.66 -19.85
CA ILE A 254 -3.04 23.63 -18.83
C ILE A 254 -2.90 22.24 -19.46
N LEU A 255 -2.30 21.31 -18.73
CA LEU A 255 -2.26 19.90 -19.11
C LEU A 255 -3.56 19.23 -18.63
N GLU A 256 -4.41 18.84 -19.56
CA GLU A 256 -5.62 18.07 -19.27
C GLU A 256 -5.34 16.58 -19.53
N THR A 257 -5.95 15.71 -18.74
CA THR A 257 -5.84 14.26 -18.91
C THR A 257 -7.19 13.64 -19.25
N ILE A 258 -7.15 12.65 -20.13
CA ILE A 258 -8.30 11.87 -20.60
C ILE A 258 -7.99 10.40 -20.33
N LYS A 259 -8.93 9.69 -19.70
CA LYS A 259 -8.81 8.24 -19.50
C LYS A 259 -9.69 7.51 -20.51
N LEU A 260 -9.10 6.50 -21.13
CA LEU A 260 -9.70 5.70 -22.20
C LEU A 260 -9.72 4.23 -21.79
N SER A 261 -10.78 3.51 -22.14
CA SER A 261 -10.90 2.07 -21.87
C SER A 261 -11.49 1.31 -23.06
N ILE A 262 -11.04 0.08 -23.26
CA ILE A 262 -11.60 -0.85 -24.23
C ILE A 262 -11.43 -2.30 -23.79
N THR A 263 -12.44 -3.12 -24.05
CA THR A 263 -12.37 -4.58 -23.87
C THR A 263 -12.21 -5.25 -25.23
N LEU A 264 -11.18 -6.07 -25.36
CA LEU A 264 -10.82 -6.80 -26.59
C LEU A 264 -10.84 -8.30 -26.32
N PRO A 265 -11.38 -9.14 -27.22
CA PRO A 265 -11.21 -10.59 -27.13
C PRO A 265 -9.74 -10.99 -27.13
N LYS A 266 -9.37 -12.10 -26.45
CA LYS A 266 -7.99 -12.61 -26.43
C LYS A 266 -7.42 -12.95 -27.81
N SER A 267 -8.28 -13.19 -28.81
CA SER A 267 -7.87 -13.41 -30.20
C SER A 267 -7.24 -12.16 -30.83
N VAL A 268 -7.47 -10.96 -30.28
CA VAL A 268 -6.86 -9.73 -30.74
C VAL A 268 -5.48 -9.56 -30.09
N SER A 269 -4.43 -9.53 -30.92
CA SER A 269 -3.07 -9.31 -30.45
C SER A 269 -2.92 -7.97 -29.71
N THR A 270 -2.28 -8.03 -28.54
CA THR A 270 -2.00 -6.89 -27.66
C THR A 270 -0.59 -6.31 -27.85
N LYS A 271 0.23 -6.92 -28.72
CA LYS A 271 1.57 -6.44 -29.07
C LYS A 271 1.52 -5.43 -30.22
N GLY A 272 2.30 -4.36 -30.11
CA GLY A 272 2.47 -3.36 -31.17
C GLY A 272 1.22 -2.52 -31.46
N GLN A 273 0.33 -2.35 -30.47
CA GLN A 273 -0.89 -1.57 -30.64
C GLN A 273 -0.59 -0.06 -30.70
N LYS A 274 -1.51 0.69 -31.34
CA LYS A 274 -1.43 2.14 -31.48
C LYS A 274 -2.76 2.78 -31.10
N LEU A 275 -2.70 3.92 -30.42
CA LEU A 275 -3.83 4.80 -30.21
C LEU A 275 -3.95 5.70 -31.44
N VAL A 276 -5.05 5.59 -32.15
CA VAL A 276 -5.38 6.43 -33.30
C VAL A 276 -6.41 7.45 -32.85
N ILE A 277 -6.03 8.72 -32.95
CA ILE A 277 -6.89 9.86 -32.65
C ILE A 277 -7.41 10.38 -33.98
N THR A 278 -8.72 10.48 -34.12
CA THR A 278 -9.34 11.03 -35.32
C THR A 278 -10.26 12.19 -34.97
N GLN A 279 -10.38 13.15 -35.88
CA GLN A 279 -11.29 14.28 -35.77
C GLN A 279 -12.34 14.20 -36.88
N GLY A 280 -13.61 14.20 -36.49
CA GLY A 280 -14.74 14.23 -37.42
C GLY A 280 -14.99 15.62 -37.98
N ILE A 281 -14.89 15.81 -39.28
CA ILE A 281 -15.12 17.09 -39.94
C ILE A 281 -16.34 16.96 -40.85
N SER A 282 -17.20 17.97 -40.87
CA SER A 282 -18.33 18.03 -41.80
C SER A 282 -17.83 18.11 -43.24
N SER A 283 -18.24 17.14 -44.06
CA SER A 283 -18.12 17.19 -45.53
C SER A 283 -19.50 17.57 -46.09
N GLY A 284 -19.71 18.86 -46.32
CA GLY A 284 -20.93 19.46 -46.83
C GLY A 284 -21.42 20.68 -46.02
N SER A 285 -22.14 21.58 -46.69
CA SER A 285 -22.90 22.67 -46.07
C SER A 285 -24.40 22.40 -46.22
N GLY A 286 -25.12 22.12 -45.12
CA GLY A 286 -26.58 21.91 -45.11
C GLY A 286 -27.05 20.71 -44.27
N GLU A 287 -28.38 20.57 -44.11
CA GLU A 287 -29.03 19.39 -43.52
C GLU A 287 -28.78 18.16 -44.42
N GLY A 288 -27.86 17.28 -44.01
CA GLY A 288 -27.40 16.13 -44.81
C GLY A 288 -25.87 16.02 -44.93
N ALA A 289 -25.10 16.94 -44.34
CA ALA A 289 -23.64 16.87 -44.32
C ALA A 289 -23.14 15.57 -43.65
N SER A 290 -22.34 14.79 -44.37
CA SER A 290 -21.68 13.60 -43.84
C SER A 290 -20.50 14.00 -42.95
N THR A 291 -20.20 13.22 -41.92
CA THR A 291 -19.03 13.45 -41.06
C THR A 291 -17.86 12.58 -41.54
N LEU A 292 -16.81 13.22 -42.01
CA LEU A 292 -15.57 12.58 -42.44
C LEU A 292 -14.58 12.53 -41.27
N SER A 293 -14.16 11.33 -40.86
CA SER A 293 -13.17 11.16 -39.80
C SER A 293 -11.75 11.20 -40.38
N LEU A 294 -10.97 12.24 -40.04
CA LEU A 294 -9.58 12.37 -40.46
C LEU A 294 -8.63 11.99 -39.32
N PRO A 295 -7.52 11.28 -39.62
CA PRO A 295 -6.50 10.99 -38.62
C PRO A 295 -5.79 12.28 -38.17
N VAL A 296 -5.64 12.44 -36.86
CA VAL A 296 -4.91 13.54 -36.22
C VAL A 296 -3.54 13.05 -35.75
N SER A 297 -3.50 11.88 -35.12
CA SER A 297 -2.28 11.31 -34.57
C SER A 297 -2.41 9.80 -34.39
N LYS A 298 -1.28 9.10 -34.48
CA LYS A 298 -1.15 7.68 -34.16
C LYS A 298 0.00 7.54 -33.19
N ILE A 299 -0.28 7.02 -31.99
CA ILE A 299 0.71 6.93 -30.91
C ILE A 299 0.80 5.46 -30.47
N GLY A 300 1.96 4.83 -30.69
CA GLY A 300 2.23 3.50 -30.15
C GLY A 300 2.18 3.51 -28.63
N TYR A 301 1.75 2.41 -28.02
CA TYR A 301 1.81 2.24 -26.57
C TYR A 301 2.24 0.82 -26.19
N ASN A 302 2.94 0.72 -25.07
CA ASN A 302 3.33 -0.55 -24.49
C ASN A 302 2.44 -0.82 -23.28
N LEU A 303 1.71 -1.93 -23.33
CA LEU A 303 0.83 -2.31 -22.24
C LEU A 303 1.65 -2.85 -21.08
N LYS A 304 1.56 -2.20 -19.92
CA LYS A 304 2.01 -2.80 -18.67
C LYS A 304 0.98 -3.86 -18.29
N THR A 305 1.37 -5.12 -18.47
CA THR A 305 0.58 -6.27 -18.07
C THR A 305 0.93 -6.65 -16.64
N ALA A 306 -0.01 -7.26 -15.94
CA ALA A 306 0.20 -7.68 -14.57
C ALA A 306 0.99 -9.00 -14.44
N ASN A 307 1.38 -9.60 -15.57
CA ASN A 307 2.06 -10.88 -15.66
C ASN A 307 3.59 -10.73 -15.66
N THR A 308 4.14 -9.91 -14.77
CA THR A 308 5.56 -10.03 -14.45
C THR A 308 5.66 -10.62 -13.06
N THR A 309 6.19 -11.84 -13.00
CA THR A 309 6.40 -12.72 -11.84
C THR A 309 7.25 -12.12 -10.72
N THR A 310 7.48 -10.80 -10.70
CA THR A 310 8.38 -10.08 -9.80
C THR A 310 7.81 -8.73 -9.31
N ALA A 311 6.66 -8.27 -9.82
CA ALA A 311 6.13 -6.97 -9.40
C ALA A 311 5.57 -7.03 -7.97
N THR A 312 6.06 -6.16 -7.09
CA THR A 312 5.48 -5.94 -5.74
C THR A 312 4.34 -4.92 -5.77
N THR A 313 4.19 -4.19 -6.88
CA THR A 313 3.19 -3.15 -7.06
C THR A 313 2.46 -3.27 -8.38
N TYR A 314 1.17 -2.96 -8.41
CA TYR A 314 0.33 -2.88 -9.60
C TYR A 314 -0.41 -1.53 -9.65
N GLU A 315 -0.44 -0.90 -10.82
CA GLU A 315 -1.26 0.28 -11.06
C GLU A 315 -2.58 -0.13 -11.70
N TYR A 316 -3.68 0.24 -11.07
CA TYR A 316 -5.02 -0.13 -11.47
C TYR A 316 -5.85 1.12 -11.76
N ILE A 317 -6.46 1.19 -12.94
CA ILE A 317 -7.33 2.30 -13.34
C ILE A 317 -8.76 1.76 -13.40
N LYS A 318 -9.66 2.37 -12.62
CA LYS A 318 -11.09 2.07 -12.66
C LYS A 318 -11.86 3.39 -12.67
N ASP A 319 -12.64 3.58 -13.73
CA ASP A 319 -13.43 4.81 -13.96
C ASP A 319 -12.54 6.07 -13.89
N ASP A 320 -12.90 7.02 -13.01
CA ASP A 320 -12.18 8.26 -12.73
C ASP A 320 -10.91 8.05 -11.88
N TYR A 321 -10.74 6.88 -11.27
CA TYR A 321 -9.76 6.67 -10.20
C TYR A 321 -8.55 5.89 -10.66
N THR A 322 -7.41 6.19 -10.04
CA THR A 322 -6.15 5.47 -10.25
C THR A 322 -5.65 4.99 -8.91
N TYR A 323 -5.51 3.67 -8.76
CA TYR A 323 -5.02 3.02 -7.56
C TYR A 323 -3.61 2.48 -7.79
N LYS A 324 -2.81 2.48 -6.73
CA LYS A 324 -1.57 1.72 -6.65
C LYS A 324 -1.77 0.65 -5.58
N MET A 325 -1.72 -0.61 -5.99
CA MET A 325 -1.82 -1.77 -5.12
C MET A 325 -0.43 -2.30 -4.83
N ASN A 326 -0.12 -2.58 -3.57
CA ASN A 326 1.17 -3.13 -3.14
C ASN A 326 0.95 -4.26 -2.14
N VAL A 327 1.54 -5.43 -2.38
CA VAL A 327 1.57 -6.47 -1.34
C VAL A 327 2.72 -6.14 -0.40
N ALA A 328 2.36 -5.63 0.77
CA ALA A 328 3.32 -5.24 1.80
C ALA A 328 3.97 -6.47 2.43
N SER A 329 3.19 -7.53 2.66
CA SER A 329 3.69 -8.77 3.26
C SER A 329 2.82 -9.97 2.94
N ILE A 330 3.44 -11.15 2.87
CA ILE A 330 2.76 -12.43 3.06
C ILE A 330 3.50 -13.15 4.18
N GLN A 331 2.77 -13.51 5.23
CA GLN A 331 3.31 -14.11 6.46
C GLN A 331 2.67 -15.47 6.68
N ARG A 332 3.41 -16.36 7.34
CA ARG A 332 2.93 -17.66 7.80
C ARG A 332 2.91 -17.64 9.33
N ASN A 333 1.72 -17.80 9.89
CA ASN A 333 1.51 -17.78 11.33
C ASN A 333 0.98 -19.15 11.79
N THR A 334 1.67 -19.76 12.74
CA THR A 334 1.29 -21.07 13.30
C THR A 334 0.15 -20.89 14.29
N TRP A 335 -0.97 -21.55 14.04
CA TRP A 335 -2.16 -21.45 14.87
C TRP A 335 -2.93 -22.77 14.90
N GLY A 336 -2.91 -23.45 16.05
CA GLY A 336 -3.52 -24.77 16.19
C GLY A 336 -2.80 -25.82 15.35
N GLY A 337 -3.55 -26.69 14.66
CA GLY A 337 -3.01 -27.78 13.85
C GLY A 337 -2.60 -27.40 12.42
N GLU A 338 -2.88 -26.17 11.98
CA GLU A 338 -2.57 -25.66 10.64
C GLU A 338 -1.78 -24.35 10.72
N ASP A 339 -1.22 -23.90 9.59
CA ASP A 339 -0.66 -22.56 9.49
C ASP A 339 -1.62 -21.64 8.73
N SER A 340 -1.76 -20.41 9.21
CA SER A 340 -2.49 -19.35 8.53
C SER A 340 -1.53 -18.51 7.70
N LEU A 341 -1.79 -18.40 6.39
CA LEU A 341 -1.15 -17.43 5.51
C LEU A 341 -1.89 -16.09 5.59
N ILE A 342 -1.17 -15.03 5.92
CA ILE A 342 -1.70 -13.67 6.04
C ILE A 342 -1.07 -12.76 4.99
N GLY A 343 -1.88 -12.26 4.08
CA GLY A 343 -1.49 -11.36 2.99
C GLY A 343 -1.95 -9.93 3.27
N LYS A 344 -1.02 -8.99 3.37
CA LYS A 344 -1.30 -7.56 3.60
C LYS A 344 -1.20 -6.80 2.28
N LEU A 345 -2.34 -6.38 1.75
CA LEU A 345 -2.46 -5.56 0.54
C LEU A 345 -2.71 -4.09 0.90
N VAL A 346 -1.82 -3.20 0.48
CA VAL A 346 -2.01 -1.74 0.60
C VAL A 346 -2.55 -1.20 -0.72
N ILE A 347 -3.69 -0.52 -0.67
CA ILE A 347 -4.32 0.14 -1.82
C ILE A 347 -4.24 1.65 -1.61
N THR A 348 -3.42 2.31 -2.42
CA THR A 348 -3.25 3.77 -2.41
C THR A 348 -4.09 4.40 -3.52
N ASN A 349 -4.93 5.37 -3.19
CA ASN A 349 -5.59 6.21 -4.18
C ASN A 349 -4.61 7.28 -4.67
N THR A 350 -4.14 7.14 -5.90
CA THR A 350 -3.20 8.09 -6.53
C THR A 350 -3.90 9.20 -7.31
N SER A 351 -5.23 9.21 -7.38
CA SER A 351 -5.99 10.29 -8.02
C SER A 351 -6.06 11.55 -7.14
N SER A 352 -6.67 12.61 -7.66
CA SER A 352 -6.88 13.89 -6.96
C SER A 352 -8.21 13.96 -6.19
N LYS A 353 -9.08 12.96 -6.32
CA LYS A 353 -10.41 12.90 -5.68
C LYS A 353 -10.47 11.74 -4.71
N THR A 354 -11.37 11.80 -3.72
CA THR A 354 -11.71 10.64 -2.88
C THR A 354 -12.28 9.52 -3.76
N ALA A 355 -11.78 8.31 -3.58
CA ALA A 355 -12.12 7.15 -4.40
C ALA A 355 -12.84 6.07 -3.56
N PRO A 356 -13.79 5.31 -4.13
CA PRO A 356 -14.35 4.15 -3.47
C PRO A 356 -13.27 3.08 -3.25
N ILE A 357 -13.44 2.22 -2.25
CA ILE A 357 -12.58 1.03 -2.11
C ILE A 357 -12.96 0.06 -3.22
N PRO A 358 -12.02 -0.36 -4.09
CA PRO A 358 -12.33 -1.32 -5.15
C PRO A 358 -12.63 -2.70 -4.55
N ALA A 359 -13.61 -3.41 -5.12
CA ALA A 359 -13.96 -4.77 -4.73
C ALA A 359 -12.91 -5.77 -5.25
N ILE A 360 -11.83 -5.94 -4.48
CA ILE A 360 -10.69 -6.78 -4.82
C ILE A 360 -10.72 -8.08 -4.02
N GLU A 361 -10.87 -9.20 -4.73
CA GLU A 361 -10.66 -10.53 -4.17
C GLU A 361 -9.18 -10.92 -4.27
N GLY A 362 -8.72 -11.75 -3.34
CA GLY A 362 -7.35 -12.25 -3.29
C GLY A 362 -7.33 -13.78 -3.29
N SER A 363 -6.26 -14.38 -3.80
CA SER A 363 -5.96 -15.79 -3.58
C SER A 363 -4.46 -16.01 -3.57
N PHE A 364 -3.96 -16.80 -2.62
CA PHE A 364 -2.55 -17.18 -2.62
C PHE A 364 -2.32 -18.29 -3.65
N TYR A 365 -1.22 -18.21 -4.39
CA TYR A 365 -0.78 -19.22 -5.33
C TYR A 365 0.62 -19.71 -4.94
N LEU A 366 0.75 -21.03 -4.82
CA LEU A 366 2.03 -21.72 -4.66
C LEU A 366 2.47 -22.21 -6.05
N GLY A 367 3.65 -21.78 -6.50
CA GLY A 367 4.09 -22.03 -7.87
C GLY A 367 3.21 -21.33 -8.91
N ASP A 368 2.74 -22.07 -9.92
CA ASP A 368 1.95 -21.49 -11.03
C ASP A 368 0.43 -21.68 -10.86
N ASN A 369 -0.02 -22.81 -10.31
CA ASN A 369 -1.44 -23.20 -10.34
C ASN A 369 -2.04 -23.69 -9.01
N ALA A 370 -1.26 -23.92 -7.95
CA ALA A 370 -1.83 -24.39 -6.68
C ALA A 370 -2.43 -23.22 -5.89
N ALA A 371 -3.74 -23.03 -6.03
CA ALA A 371 -4.48 -21.96 -5.36
C ALA A 371 -4.84 -22.34 -3.92
N VAL A 372 -4.55 -21.45 -2.98
CA VAL A 372 -5.12 -21.45 -1.63
C VAL A 372 -6.24 -20.42 -1.63
N LYS A 373 -7.46 -20.89 -1.33
CA LYS A 373 -8.63 -20.01 -1.19
C LYS A 373 -8.38 -19.05 -0.03
N THR A 374 -8.69 -17.77 -0.23
CA THR A 374 -8.57 -16.79 0.85
C THR A 374 -9.89 -16.13 1.17
N THR A 375 -9.99 -15.62 2.39
CA THR A 375 -11.06 -14.74 2.85
C THR A 375 -10.46 -13.41 3.28
N ILE A 376 -11.24 -12.33 3.15
CA ILE A 376 -10.85 -11.03 3.69
C ILE A 376 -11.10 -11.03 5.18
N ILE A 377 -10.12 -10.58 5.97
CA ILE A 377 -10.30 -10.35 7.40
C ILE A 377 -11.04 -9.03 7.59
N PRO A 378 -12.22 -9.00 8.22
CA PRO A 378 -13.09 -7.82 8.26
C PRO A 378 -12.64 -6.82 9.34
N PHE A 379 -11.44 -6.29 9.20
CA PHE A 379 -10.98 -5.17 10.01
C PHE A 379 -11.70 -3.88 9.61
N THR A 380 -11.69 -2.90 10.52
CA THR A 380 -12.33 -1.60 10.28
C THR A 380 -11.61 -0.86 9.15
N ASN A 381 -12.21 -0.85 7.97
CA ASN A 381 -11.77 -0.07 6.84
C ASN A 381 -12.63 1.20 6.69
N PRO A 382 -12.04 2.33 6.25
CA PRO A 382 -12.82 3.50 5.88
C PRO A 382 -13.79 3.17 4.75
N VAL A 383 -14.86 3.95 4.59
CA VAL A 383 -15.85 3.73 3.51
C VAL A 383 -15.28 4.11 2.13
N ALA A 384 -14.27 4.97 2.10
CA ALA A 384 -13.60 5.45 0.89
C ALA A 384 -12.13 5.76 1.18
N ILE A 385 -11.32 5.89 0.13
CA ILE A 385 -9.90 6.23 0.18
C ILE A 385 -9.75 7.70 -0.23
N PRO A 386 -9.42 8.64 0.68
CA PRO A 386 -9.14 10.03 0.32
C PRO A 386 -8.05 10.17 -0.74
N ALA A 387 -8.02 11.31 -1.42
CA ALA A 387 -6.97 11.59 -2.40
C ALA A 387 -5.59 11.43 -1.78
N LYS A 388 -4.70 10.69 -2.46
CA LYS A 388 -3.32 10.40 -2.02
C LYS A 388 -3.19 9.57 -0.73
N SER A 389 -4.28 9.07 -0.18
CA SER A 389 -4.28 8.21 1.02
C SER A 389 -4.31 6.72 0.65
N SER A 390 -4.14 5.85 1.66
CA SER A 390 -4.14 4.40 1.50
C SER A 390 -5.09 3.71 2.47
N VAL A 391 -5.57 2.53 2.07
CA VAL A 391 -6.24 1.55 2.94
C VAL A 391 -5.50 0.22 2.86
N THR A 392 -5.63 -0.61 3.89
CA THR A 392 -5.03 -1.93 3.93
C THR A 392 -6.11 -3.01 3.96
N ILE A 393 -5.99 -4.02 3.10
CA ILE A 393 -6.83 -5.22 3.11
C ILE A 393 -5.96 -6.39 3.54
N TYR A 394 -6.48 -7.21 4.45
CA TYR A 394 -5.83 -8.45 4.90
C TYR A 394 -6.57 -9.65 4.35
N TYR A 395 -5.83 -10.58 3.75
CA TYR A 395 -6.33 -11.86 3.26
C TYR A 395 -5.79 -12.98 4.15
N THR A 396 -6.62 -13.95 4.49
CA THR A 396 -6.21 -15.16 5.23
C THR A 396 -6.54 -16.42 4.46
N GLY A 397 -5.66 -17.43 4.50
CA GLY A 397 -5.89 -18.77 3.95
C GLY A 397 -5.14 -19.81 4.75
N ALA A 398 -5.75 -20.96 5.00
CA ALA A 398 -5.14 -22.05 5.77
C ALA A 398 -4.29 -22.97 4.87
N VAL A 399 -3.15 -23.42 5.39
CA VAL A 399 -2.27 -24.40 4.75
C VAL A 399 -1.74 -25.40 5.78
N PRO A 400 -1.50 -26.66 5.38
CA PRO A 400 -0.78 -27.63 6.21
C PRO A 400 0.58 -27.12 6.67
N THR A 401 1.03 -27.56 7.85
CA THR A 401 2.31 -27.14 8.44
C THR A 401 3.55 -27.60 7.65
N THR A 402 3.39 -28.57 6.77
CA THR A 402 4.45 -29.06 5.87
C THR A 402 4.49 -28.35 4.51
N THR A 403 3.54 -27.45 4.23
CA THR A 403 3.46 -26.78 2.92
C THR A 403 4.67 -25.89 2.66
N SER A 404 5.35 -26.13 1.54
CA SER A 404 6.42 -25.26 1.04
C SER A 404 5.84 -23.95 0.50
N LEU A 405 6.45 -22.82 0.88
CA LEU A 405 6.05 -21.48 0.43
C LEU A 405 6.94 -20.94 -0.70
N ALA A 406 7.65 -21.83 -1.40
CA ALA A 406 8.42 -21.46 -2.59
C ALA A 406 7.50 -20.83 -3.64
N ASP A 407 7.95 -19.71 -4.22
CA ASP A 407 7.20 -18.95 -5.24
C ASP A 407 5.79 -18.50 -4.85
N LEU A 408 5.53 -18.29 -3.56
CA LEU A 408 4.26 -17.75 -3.07
C LEU A 408 3.93 -16.39 -3.71
N LYS A 409 2.74 -16.28 -4.31
CA LYS A 409 2.21 -15.05 -4.93
C LYS A 409 0.81 -14.78 -4.38
N LEU A 410 0.43 -13.50 -4.26
CA LEU A 410 -0.96 -13.09 -4.07
C LEU A 410 -1.52 -12.66 -5.44
N LYS A 411 -2.46 -13.44 -5.98
CA LYS A 411 -3.23 -13.04 -7.15
C LYS A 411 -4.43 -12.20 -6.72
N LEU A 412 -4.62 -11.08 -7.40
CA LEU A 412 -5.69 -10.12 -7.18
C LEU A 412 -6.69 -10.20 -8.31
N PHE A 413 -7.97 -10.13 -7.95
CA PHE A 413 -9.06 -10.23 -8.89
C PHE A 413 -10.09 -9.12 -8.66
N GLU A 414 -10.63 -8.58 -9.74
CA GLU A 414 -11.80 -7.73 -9.70
C GLU A 414 -13.06 -8.57 -9.86
N LYS A 415 -14.02 -8.37 -8.96
CA LYS A 415 -15.36 -8.94 -9.08
C LYS A 415 -16.30 -7.95 -9.76
N SER A 416 -16.98 -8.42 -10.82
CA SER A 416 -18.08 -7.70 -11.46
C SER A 416 -19.24 -8.66 -11.68
N GLY A 417 -20.20 -8.67 -10.74
CA GLY A 417 -21.25 -9.70 -10.70
C GLY A 417 -20.67 -11.07 -10.38
N GLU A 418 -20.98 -12.08 -11.20
CA GLU A 418 -20.42 -13.44 -11.09
C GLU A 418 -19.08 -13.60 -11.80
N SER A 419 -18.68 -12.64 -12.65
CA SER A 419 -17.42 -12.70 -13.39
C SER A 419 -16.25 -12.18 -12.56
N GLN A 420 -15.15 -12.93 -12.59
CA GLN A 420 -13.89 -12.60 -11.94
C GLN A 420 -12.83 -12.29 -13.02
N THR A 421 -12.17 -11.12 -12.91
CA THR A 421 -11.09 -10.72 -13.83
C THR A 421 -9.77 -10.66 -13.08
N GLU A 422 -8.74 -11.35 -13.57
CA GLU A 422 -7.40 -11.27 -12.95
C GLU A 422 -6.80 -9.89 -13.19
N LEU A 423 -6.46 -9.22 -12.10
CA LEU A 423 -5.84 -7.90 -12.12
C LEU A 423 -4.34 -8.00 -12.05
N ALA A 424 -3.80 -8.82 -11.15
CA ALA A 424 -2.35 -8.95 -10.95
C ALA A 424 -1.94 -10.19 -10.17
N ALA A 425 -0.73 -10.68 -10.44
CA ALA A 425 -0.05 -11.68 -9.61
C ALA A 425 1.17 -11.03 -8.95
N LEU A 426 1.05 -10.71 -7.66
CA LEU A 426 2.05 -9.94 -6.93
C LEU A 426 2.87 -10.83 -5.99
N LYS A 427 4.19 -10.64 -5.98
CA LYS A 427 5.11 -11.27 -5.02
C LYS A 427 5.44 -10.31 -3.88
N THR A 428 6.00 -10.84 -2.79
CA THR A 428 6.62 -10.04 -1.73
C THR A 428 8.14 -10.22 -1.72
N PRO A 429 8.89 -9.20 -1.25
CA PRO A 429 10.30 -9.39 -0.92
C PRO A 429 10.41 -10.32 0.30
N ALA A 430 10.58 -11.63 0.05
CA ALA A 430 10.69 -12.71 1.04
C ALA A 430 9.51 -12.83 2.03
N ALA A 431 9.45 -13.97 2.74
CA ALA A 431 8.57 -14.13 3.90
C ALA A 431 9.07 -13.20 5.01
N ILE A 432 8.18 -12.35 5.55
CA ILE A 432 8.58 -11.38 6.57
C ILE A 432 8.75 -12.09 7.91
N ILE A 433 9.98 -12.05 8.44
CA ILE A 433 10.28 -12.42 9.83
C ILE A 433 9.55 -11.42 10.75
N PRO A 434 8.85 -11.89 11.80
CA PRO A 434 8.23 -11.01 12.78
C PRO A 434 9.19 -9.92 13.27
N LYS A 435 8.70 -8.68 13.40
CA LYS A 435 9.50 -7.57 13.91
C LYS A 435 10.04 -7.93 15.30
N ALA A 436 11.35 -7.80 15.51
CA ALA A 436 11.96 -8.02 16.81
C ALA A 436 11.84 -6.76 17.69
N ILE A 437 11.49 -6.95 18.96
CA ILE A 437 11.44 -5.91 20.00
C ILE A 437 12.49 -6.27 21.05
N ALA A 438 13.46 -5.37 21.22
CA ALA A 438 14.52 -5.55 22.19
C ALA A 438 14.00 -5.43 23.63
N LEU A 439 14.77 -5.99 24.58
CA LEU A 439 14.45 -5.92 26.00
C LEU A 439 14.28 -4.46 26.47
N GLY A 440 13.27 -4.21 27.29
CA GLY A 440 12.92 -2.88 27.82
C GLY A 440 12.31 -1.91 26.78
N SER A 441 12.23 -2.30 25.50
CA SER A 441 11.65 -1.46 24.46
C SER A 441 10.13 -1.60 24.40
N GLU A 442 9.46 -0.49 24.11
CA GLU A 442 8.01 -0.46 23.92
C GLU A 442 7.64 -0.76 22.44
N ASN A 443 6.75 -1.72 22.23
CA ASN A 443 6.17 -1.95 20.91
C ASN A 443 4.92 -1.08 20.71
N ASN A 444 4.94 -0.25 19.67
CA ASN A 444 3.80 0.58 19.28
C ASN A 444 2.97 -0.14 18.21
N VAL A 445 1.70 -0.41 18.52
CA VAL A 445 0.72 -0.99 17.59
C VAL A 445 -0.24 0.12 17.18
N ASN A 446 -0.19 0.53 15.91
CA ASN A 446 -1.09 1.52 15.32
C ASN A 446 -1.50 1.06 13.90
N ASP A 447 -2.37 0.05 13.85
CA ASP A 447 -2.83 -0.60 12.61
C ASP A 447 -4.21 -1.22 12.86
N ILE A 448 -4.93 -1.57 11.79
CA ILE A 448 -6.22 -2.30 11.84
C ILE A 448 -7.30 -1.70 12.77
N GLY A 449 -7.20 -0.39 13.05
CA GLY A 449 -8.12 0.33 13.95
C GLY A 449 -7.72 0.30 15.44
N GLU A 450 -6.59 -0.30 15.77
CA GLU A 450 -6.06 -0.40 17.13
C GLU A 450 -4.90 0.58 17.33
N ASN A 451 -4.85 1.21 18.51
CA ASN A 451 -3.72 2.04 18.92
C ASN A 451 -3.39 1.77 20.40
N PHE A 452 -2.33 0.99 20.64
CA PHE A 452 -1.87 0.64 21.98
C PHE A 452 -0.37 0.34 21.98
N THR A 453 0.22 0.27 23.17
CA THR A 453 1.61 -0.17 23.33
C THR A 453 1.72 -1.43 24.16
N VAL A 454 2.75 -2.23 23.91
CA VAL A 454 3.07 -3.45 24.66
C VAL A 454 4.52 -3.38 25.17
N ASN A 455 4.72 -3.66 26.45
CA ASN A 455 6.05 -3.70 27.07
C ASN A 455 6.22 -4.98 27.91
N VAL A 456 7.36 -5.67 27.78
CA VAL A 456 7.70 -6.84 28.60
C VAL A 456 8.31 -6.36 29.91
N MET A 457 7.66 -6.69 31.02
CA MET A 457 8.05 -6.22 32.35
C MET A 457 9.00 -7.19 33.06
N LYS A 458 8.57 -8.45 33.18
CA LYS A 458 9.35 -9.51 33.87
C LYS A 458 8.95 -10.89 33.38
N THR A 459 9.80 -11.87 33.66
CA THR A 459 9.55 -13.30 33.44
C THR A 459 9.67 -14.05 34.76
N GLN A 460 8.92 -15.14 34.90
CA GLN A 460 8.97 -16.04 36.05
C GLN A 460 8.81 -17.48 35.59
N LEU A 461 9.54 -18.39 36.23
CA LEU A 461 9.33 -19.81 36.12
C LEU A 461 8.60 -20.29 37.37
N LEU A 462 7.41 -20.86 37.18
CA LEU A 462 6.62 -21.45 38.25
C LEU A 462 6.74 -22.97 38.16
N GLU A 463 7.06 -23.60 39.28
CA GLU A 463 7.31 -25.04 39.34
C GLU A 463 5.98 -25.80 39.40
N GLY A 464 5.93 -26.90 38.65
CA GLY A 464 4.83 -27.86 38.67
C GLY A 464 5.33 -29.29 38.86
N THR A 465 4.39 -30.23 39.00
CA THR A 465 4.72 -31.65 39.24
C THR A 465 5.39 -32.28 38.02
N SER A 466 4.81 -32.10 36.83
CA SER A 466 5.27 -32.75 35.58
C SER A 466 6.06 -31.81 34.66
N ASN A 467 5.61 -30.56 34.55
CA ASN A 467 6.17 -29.50 33.73
C ASN A 467 6.28 -28.21 34.56
N ASN A 468 6.98 -27.22 34.02
CA ASN A 468 7.02 -25.87 34.60
C ASN A 468 6.10 -24.95 33.79
N LEU A 469 5.60 -23.89 34.42
CA LEU A 469 4.86 -22.83 33.75
C LEU A 469 5.76 -21.59 33.63
N TYR A 470 6.10 -21.23 32.41
CA TYR A 470 6.83 -20.00 32.14
C TYR A 470 5.84 -18.84 31.96
N ALA A 471 5.88 -17.87 32.86
CA ALA A 471 4.99 -16.72 32.89
C ALA A 471 5.75 -15.45 32.49
N ILE A 472 5.14 -14.67 31.59
CA ILE A 472 5.70 -13.43 31.05
C ILE A 472 4.69 -12.31 31.33
N TYR A 473 5.10 -11.34 32.13
CA TYR A 473 4.27 -10.22 32.55
C TYR A 473 4.48 -9.08 31.58
N MET A 474 3.39 -8.54 31.03
CA MET A 474 3.46 -7.44 30.07
C MET A 474 2.43 -6.37 30.40
N ASP A 475 2.80 -5.12 30.11
CA ASP A 475 1.92 -3.97 30.16
C ASP A 475 1.35 -3.70 28.76
N VAL A 476 0.03 -3.54 28.67
CA VAL A 476 -0.67 -3.03 27.50
C VAL A 476 -1.23 -1.64 27.82
N THR A 477 -0.72 -0.60 27.18
CA THR A 477 -1.22 0.78 27.41
C THR A 477 -2.18 1.19 26.30
N ASN A 478 -3.40 1.59 26.65
CA ASN A 478 -4.36 2.10 25.67
C ASN A 478 -3.91 3.48 25.16
N LYS A 479 -3.68 3.62 23.84
CA LYS A 479 -3.34 4.89 23.19
C LYS A 479 -4.48 5.43 22.31
N GLN A 480 -5.67 4.83 22.36
CA GLN A 480 -6.85 5.32 21.68
C GLN A 480 -7.49 6.49 22.46
N ALA A 481 -8.35 7.26 21.79
CA ALA A 481 -8.99 8.45 22.37
C ALA A 481 -10.16 8.14 23.34
N ARG A 482 -10.55 6.87 23.50
CA ARG A 482 -11.68 6.45 24.34
C ARG A 482 -11.33 5.22 25.17
N ALA A 483 -12.13 4.95 26.19
CA ALA A 483 -12.05 3.71 26.94
C ALA A 483 -12.55 2.52 26.10
N LEU A 484 -11.83 1.40 26.19
CA LEU A 484 -12.14 0.15 25.47
C LEU A 484 -11.40 -1.03 26.09
N ALA A 485 -11.96 -2.22 25.89
CA ALA A 485 -11.25 -3.46 26.20
C ALA A 485 -10.07 -3.64 25.25
N THR A 486 -8.91 -4.02 25.77
CA THR A 486 -7.73 -4.25 24.94
C THR A 486 -7.96 -5.43 24.00
N THR A 487 -7.22 -5.45 22.90
CA THR A 487 -7.23 -6.55 21.94
C THR A 487 -6.61 -7.81 22.54
N LYS A 488 -7.17 -8.98 22.19
CA LYS A 488 -6.62 -10.27 22.59
C LYS A 488 -5.36 -10.56 21.76
N LEU A 489 -4.26 -10.82 22.45
CA LEU A 489 -2.99 -11.21 21.84
C LEU A 489 -2.84 -12.72 21.90
N VAL A 490 -2.36 -13.32 20.82
CA VAL A 490 -2.08 -14.76 20.74
C VAL A 490 -0.81 -15.01 19.93
N GLY A 491 -0.26 -16.22 20.04
CA GLY A 491 0.95 -16.62 19.33
C GLY A 491 1.60 -17.83 19.98
N TYR A 492 2.92 -17.80 20.13
CA TYR A 492 3.70 -18.93 20.67
C TYR A 492 5.01 -18.45 21.32
N LEU A 493 5.53 -19.24 22.25
CA LEU A 493 6.89 -19.13 22.74
C LEU A 493 7.82 -19.81 21.75
N LYS A 494 8.99 -19.23 21.46
CA LYS A 494 9.98 -19.77 20.53
C LYS A 494 11.35 -19.88 21.20
N THR A 495 11.92 -21.08 21.21
CA THR A 495 13.28 -21.33 21.73
C THR A 495 14.36 -20.87 20.76
N ALA A 496 15.62 -20.82 21.23
CA ALA A 496 16.77 -20.52 20.38
C ALA A 496 16.91 -21.51 19.21
N ASP A 497 16.60 -22.79 19.45
CA ASP A 497 16.62 -23.87 18.45
C ASP A 497 15.42 -23.84 17.50
N GLY A 498 14.40 -23.04 17.82
CA GLY A 498 13.24 -22.78 16.97
C GLY A 498 11.99 -23.58 17.31
N ASP A 499 12.02 -24.39 18.35
CA ASP A 499 10.84 -25.08 18.89
C ASP A 499 9.79 -24.08 19.35
N LYS A 500 8.51 -24.47 19.20
CA LYS A 500 7.37 -23.63 19.52
C LYS A 500 6.52 -24.26 20.62
N TYR A 501 6.13 -23.46 21.60
CA TYR A 501 5.20 -23.86 22.65
C TYR A 501 3.99 -22.94 22.63
N ASP A 502 2.80 -23.53 22.77
CA ASP A 502 1.55 -22.78 22.84
C ASP A 502 1.53 -21.89 24.08
N ILE A 503 1.00 -20.68 23.90
CA ILE A 503 0.82 -19.71 24.99
C ILE A 503 -0.65 -19.53 25.32
N LYS A 504 -0.95 -19.30 26.59
CA LYS A 504 -2.25 -18.86 27.08
C LYS A 504 -2.13 -17.44 27.63
N LEU A 505 -3.10 -16.59 27.30
CA LEU A 505 -3.17 -15.21 27.78
C LEU A 505 -4.12 -15.11 28.96
N LEU A 506 -3.63 -14.59 30.09
CA LEU A 506 -4.44 -14.16 31.22
C LEU A 506 -4.57 -12.63 31.14
N LYS A 507 -5.81 -12.16 31.04
CA LYS A 507 -6.16 -10.73 30.98
C LYS A 507 -7.52 -10.49 31.63
N THR A 508 -7.96 -9.25 31.67
CA THR A 508 -9.29 -8.86 32.17
C THR A 508 -10.22 -8.40 31.04
N SER A 509 -11.51 -8.34 31.33
CA SER A 509 -12.53 -7.79 30.42
C SER A 509 -12.78 -6.30 30.64
N ASN A 510 -11.99 -5.63 31.50
CA ASN A 510 -12.17 -4.24 31.86
C ASN A 510 -11.97 -3.30 30.67
N LEU A 511 -12.72 -2.19 30.64
CA LEU A 511 -12.43 -1.09 29.74
C LEU A 511 -11.25 -0.30 30.30
N ILE A 512 -10.23 -0.06 29.48
CA ILE A 512 -9.04 0.68 29.85
C ILE A 512 -9.13 2.09 29.29
N ASN A 513 -9.02 3.11 30.12
CA ASN A 513 -9.06 4.52 29.72
C ASN A 513 -7.82 4.91 28.90
N PRO A 514 -7.91 6.00 28.10
CA PRO A 514 -6.75 6.53 27.39
C PRO A 514 -5.56 6.78 28.32
N GLY A 515 -4.39 6.27 27.95
CA GLY A 515 -3.14 6.38 28.71
C GLY A 515 -3.02 5.45 29.91
N LYS A 516 -4.05 4.68 30.26
CA LYS A 516 -4.03 3.68 31.33
C LYS A 516 -3.58 2.32 30.81
N LYS A 517 -3.17 1.47 31.75
CA LYS A 517 -2.56 0.17 31.50
C LYS A 517 -3.47 -0.99 31.87
N GLU A 518 -3.33 -2.07 31.13
CA GLU A 518 -3.70 -3.41 31.55
C GLU A 518 -2.45 -4.27 31.69
N GLN A 519 -2.34 -4.99 32.80
CA GLN A 519 -1.38 -6.08 32.93
C GLN A 519 -1.98 -7.34 32.30
N ILE A 520 -1.21 -7.93 31.39
CA ILE A 520 -1.48 -9.27 30.86
C ILE A 520 -0.37 -10.22 31.29
N ILE A 521 -0.71 -11.49 31.47
CA ILE A 521 0.25 -12.56 31.77
C ILE A 521 0.16 -13.60 30.68
N VAL A 522 1.26 -13.76 29.95
CA VAL A 522 1.40 -14.78 28.91
C VAL A 522 2.05 -16.00 29.55
N THR A 523 1.41 -17.16 29.45
CA THR A 523 1.87 -18.39 30.12
C THR A 523 2.14 -19.48 29.10
N ALA A 524 3.20 -20.25 29.28
CA ALA A 524 3.56 -21.40 28.45
C ALA A 524 3.95 -22.58 29.35
N GLU A 525 3.39 -23.76 29.08
CA GLU A 525 3.80 -24.99 29.75
C GLU A 525 5.05 -25.55 29.06
N VAL A 526 6.15 -25.69 29.80
CA VAL A 526 7.46 -26.07 29.27
C VAL A 526 8.07 -27.26 30.03
N PRO A 527 8.86 -28.12 29.37
CA PRO A 527 9.58 -29.21 30.04
C PRO A 527 10.49 -28.69 31.15
N LYS A 528 10.69 -29.50 32.21
CA LYS A 528 11.49 -29.08 33.38
C LYS A 528 12.95 -28.73 33.05
N GLN A 529 13.50 -29.36 32.02
CA GLN A 529 14.90 -29.22 31.59
C GLN A 529 15.06 -28.28 30.39
N LEU A 530 14.03 -27.51 30.02
CA LEU A 530 14.11 -26.59 28.89
C LEU A 530 15.09 -25.45 29.19
N GLU A 531 16.05 -25.22 28.30
CA GLU A 531 16.94 -24.06 28.36
C GLU A 531 16.17 -22.79 27.96
N LEU A 532 16.12 -21.81 28.86
CA LEU A 532 15.35 -20.57 28.66
C LEU A 532 16.18 -19.41 28.09
N ALA A 533 17.50 -19.59 27.95
CA ALA A 533 18.38 -18.61 27.34
C ALA A 533 17.98 -18.34 25.87
N GLY A 534 17.84 -17.07 25.50
CA GLY A 534 17.50 -16.67 24.13
C GLY A 534 16.05 -16.97 23.70
N VAL A 535 15.19 -17.42 24.62
CA VAL A 535 13.76 -17.63 24.33
C VAL A 535 13.08 -16.29 24.02
N THR A 536 12.22 -16.30 23.01
CA THR A 536 11.38 -15.16 22.63
C THR A 536 9.91 -15.54 22.69
N VAL A 537 9.04 -14.56 22.84
CA VAL A 537 7.59 -14.76 22.65
C VAL A 537 7.13 -14.04 21.40
N VAL A 538 6.52 -14.77 20.47
CA VAL A 538 5.98 -14.22 19.24
C VAL A 538 4.48 -14.06 19.42
N MET A 539 3.96 -12.84 19.32
CA MET A 539 2.53 -12.56 19.47
C MET A 539 2.02 -11.57 18.44
N GLY A 540 0.75 -11.69 18.10
CA GLY A 540 0.03 -10.72 17.27
C GLY A 540 -1.43 -10.58 17.68
N THR A 541 -2.15 -9.75 16.95
CA THR A 541 -3.57 -9.47 17.18
C THR A 541 -4.42 -10.63 16.70
N ALA A 542 -5.19 -11.23 17.60
CA ALA A 542 -6.14 -12.30 17.27
C ALA A 542 -7.31 -11.80 16.41
N PHE A 543 -7.75 -12.62 15.46
CA PHE A 543 -8.93 -12.34 14.65
C PHE A 543 -9.83 -13.57 14.48
N ASN A 544 -11.08 -13.31 14.08
CA ASN A 544 -12.08 -14.28 13.70
C ASN A 544 -12.91 -13.79 12.51
N ALA A 545 -14.01 -14.47 12.20
CA ALA A 545 -14.90 -14.12 11.09
C ALA A 545 -15.58 -12.75 11.25
N GLN A 546 -15.57 -12.15 12.45
CA GLN A 546 -16.15 -10.84 12.76
C GLN A 546 -15.09 -9.73 12.93
N GLY A 547 -13.80 -10.06 12.80
CA GLY A 547 -12.69 -9.11 12.86
C GLY A 547 -11.81 -9.33 14.08
N ILE A 548 -11.41 -8.25 14.77
CA ILE A 548 -10.50 -8.32 15.92
C ILE A 548 -11.20 -8.93 17.13
N VAL A 549 -10.53 -9.88 17.79
CA VAL A 549 -11.04 -10.53 18.99
C VAL A 549 -10.65 -9.72 20.23
N LYS A 550 -11.65 -9.34 21.04
CA LYS A 550 -11.46 -8.64 22.33
C LYS A 550 -12.00 -9.41 23.54
N LYS A 551 -12.95 -10.31 23.31
CA LYS A 551 -13.57 -11.14 24.36
C LYS A 551 -12.76 -12.43 24.58
N ASP A 552 -12.75 -12.93 25.80
CA ASP A 552 -11.94 -14.09 26.18
C ASP A 552 -12.48 -15.41 25.64
N ASP A 553 -13.80 -15.54 25.50
CA ASP A 553 -14.54 -16.74 25.07
C ASP A 553 -14.77 -16.83 23.55
N ALA A 554 -14.37 -15.81 22.80
CA ALA A 554 -14.56 -15.79 21.35
C ALA A 554 -13.60 -16.75 20.64
N GLU A 555 -14.12 -17.44 19.62
CA GLU A 555 -13.33 -18.26 18.70
C GLU A 555 -12.24 -17.41 18.03
N ILE A 556 -11.06 -18.01 17.84
CA ILE A 556 -9.90 -17.40 17.19
C ILE A 556 -9.47 -18.31 16.05
N ILE A 557 -9.40 -17.76 14.85
CA ILE A 557 -9.00 -18.52 13.65
C ILE A 557 -7.55 -18.22 13.22
N GLY A 558 -6.91 -17.24 13.86
CA GLY A 558 -5.53 -16.88 13.63
C GLY A 558 -5.17 -15.53 14.23
N PHE A 559 -3.98 -15.03 13.87
CA PHE A 559 -3.51 -13.70 14.27
C PHE A 559 -2.75 -13.01 13.15
N VAL A 560 -2.68 -11.67 13.23
CA VAL A 560 -1.98 -10.80 12.29
C VAL A 560 -0.94 -9.94 12.99
N ASN A 561 -0.04 -9.34 12.21
CA ASN A 561 1.03 -8.45 12.69
C ASN A 561 1.87 -9.07 13.84
N PRO A 562 2.46 -10.26 13.63
CA PRO A 562 3.28 -10.91 14.62
C PRO A 562 4.53 -10.09 14.94
N VAL A 563 4.86 -10.05 16.23
CA VAL A 563 6.02 -9.36 16.79
C VAL A 563 6.72 -10.33 17.73
N SER A 564 8.05 -10.42 17.62
CA SER A 564 8.89 -11.23 18.50
C SER A 564 9.47 -10.34 19.60
N TYR A 565 9.15 -10.64 20.85
CA TYR A 565 9.65 -9.92 22.01
C TYR A 565 10.81 -10.67 22.64
N ALA A 566 11.95 -9.98 22.81
CA ALA A 566 13.02 -10.45 23.65
C ALA A 566 12.56 -10.49 25.12
N LEU A 567 12.92 -11.55 25.82
CA LEU A 567 12.54 -11.78 27.19
C LEU A 567 13.73 -11.53 28.13
N PRO A 568 13.52 -10.91 29.30
CA PRO A 568 14.56 -10.87 30.32
C PRO A 568 14.89 -12.30 30.77
N GLU A 569 16.16 -12.55 31.10
CA GLU A 569 16.55 -13.80 31.73
C GLU A 569 15.75 -14.00 33.01
N TYR A 570 15.23 -15.21 33.17
CA TYR A 570 14.65 -15.61 34.43
C TYR A 570 15.77 -15.74 35.46
N ASN A 571 15.86 -14.77 36.36
CA ASN A 571 16.73 -14.83 37.52
C ASN A 571 15.85 -14.95 38.76
N GLN A 572 15.78 -16.15 39.33
CA GLN A 572 15.05 -16.43 40.57
C GLN A 572 15.74 -15.75 41.76
N THR A 573 15.53 -14.44 41.90
CA THR A 573 16.06 -13.70 43.04
C THR A 573 15.02 -13.74 44.15
N VAL A 574 14.98 -14.86 44.89
CA VAL A 574 14.14 -14.96 46.09
C VAL A 574 14.72 -14.04 47.15
N THR A 575 13.99 -13.00 47.53
CA THR A 575 14.43 -12.07 48.58
C THR A 575 14.10 -12.62 49.97
N SER A 576 14.86 -12.24 50.99
CA SER A 576 14.50 -12.46 52.39
C SER A 576 13.80 -11.24 53.02
N ASP A 577 13.62 -10.18 52.24
CA ASP A 577 12.93 -8.96 52.63
C ASP A 577 11.43 -9.08 52.34
N PHE A 578 10.61 -8.86 53.36
CA PHE A 578 9.15 -8.84 53.26
C PHE A 578 8.60 -7.44 52.94
N SER A 579 9.49 -6.47 52.70
CA SER A 579 9.15 -5.17 52.13
C SER A 579 9.12 -5.21 50.60
N LYS A 580 8.29 -4.38 49.99
CA LYS A 580 8.16 -4.21 48.53
C LYS A 580 7.82 -5.49 47.75
N VAL A 581 7.06 -6.41 48.36
CA VAL A 581 6.59 -7.61 47.68
C VAL A 581 5.57 -7.22 46.61
N GLN A 582 5.88 -7.50 45.35
CA GLN A 582 5.07 -7.06 44.21
C GLN A 582 4.14 -8.16 43.72
N VAL A 583 2.83 -7.91 43.74
CA VAL A 583 1.78 -8.82 43.25
C VAL A 583 0.87 -8.03 42.33
N GLY A 584 0.99 -8.26 41.03
CA GLY A 584 0.29 -7.44 40.02
C GLY A 584 0.63 -5.95 40.16
N PRO A 585 -0.37 -5.04 40.20
CA PRO A 585 -0.16 -3.61 40.40
C PRO A 585 0.01 -3.22 41.88
N TYR A 586 0.04 -4.19 42.81
CA TYR A 586 0.12 -3.92 44.23
C TYR A 586 1.55 -4.10 44.75
N THR A 587 1.94 -3.20 45.65
CA THR A 587 3.15 -3.33 46.46
C THR A 587 2.73 -3.55 47.90
N ILE A 588 3.19 -4.67 48.47
CA ILE A 588 2.91 -5.09 49.84
C ILE A 588 4.17 -4.86 50.67
N ASN A 589 4.04 -4.07 51.72
CA ASN A 589 5.06 -3.92 52.76
C ASN A 589 4.54 -4.61 54.01
N MET A 590 5.18 -5.71 54.41
CA MET A 590 4.80 -6.43 55.63
C MET A 590 5.57 -5.82 56.79
N ASP A 591 4.84 -5.15 57.67
CA ASP A 591 5.40 -4.34 58.75
C ASP A 591 5.76 -5.22 59.96
N ASN A 592 4.88 -6.16 60.32
CA ASN A 592 5.13 -7.10 61.41
C ASN A 592 4.59 -8.48 61.06
N ILE A 593 5.41 -9.50 61.30
CA ILE A 593 5.01 -10.90 61.25
C ILE A 593 5.45 -11.51 62.57
N ILE A 594 4.50 -11.88 63.41
CA ILE A 594 4.77 -12.46 64.71
C ILE A 594 4.19 -13.86 64.72
N THR A 595 4.98 -14.83 65.18
CA THR A 595 4.61 -16.25 65.11
C THR A 595 4.92 -16.88 66.45
N TYR A 596 3.91 -17.49 67.06
CA TYR A 596 4.00 -18.19 68.34
C TYR A 596 3.57 -19.65 68.16
N LEU A 597 4.22 -20.54 68.91
CA LEU A 597 3.79 -21.92 69.06
C LEU A 597 3.15 -22.07 70.44
N ASN A 598 1.85 -22.41 70.48
CA ASN A 598 1.09 -22.61 71.71
C ASN A 598 0.54 -24.04 71.71
N ASP A 599 1.15 -24.91 72.52
CA ASP A 599 0.90 -26.37 72.56
C ASP A 599 0.93 -27.01 71.16
N ASP A 600 -0.24 -27.30 70.59
CA ASP A 600 -0.44 -27.96 69.30
C ASP A 600 -0.93 -27.00 68.20
N LYS A 601 -0.79 -25.68 68.39
CA LYS A 601 -1.21 -24.65 67.43
C LYS A 601 -0.09 -23.67 67.13
N ILE A 602 0.04 -23.33 65.86
CA ILE A 602 0.81 -22.18 65.41
C ILE A 602 -0.16 -21.00 65.27
N ASP A 603 0.17 -19.90 65.94
CA ASP A 603 -0.55 -18.63 65.88
C ASP A 603 0.33 -17.59 65.17
N VAL A 604 -0.18 -16.95 64.12
CA VAL A 604 0.54 -15.97 63.32
C VAL A 604 -0.24 -14.66 63.26
N ASP A 605 0.34 -13.62 63.85
CA ASP A 605 -0.10 -12.25 63.69
C ASP A 605 0.64 -11.59 62.53
N PHE A 606 -0.13 -11.04 61.60
CA PHE A 606 0.37 -10.55 60.34
C PHE A 606 -0.20 -9.17 60.06
N SER A 607 0.66 -8.15 59.93
CA SER A 607 0.25 -6.78 59.60
C SER A 607 1.12 -6.19 58.50
N GLY A 608 0.53 -5.29 57.71
CA GLY A 608 1.26 -4.62 56.65
C GLY A 608 0.44 -3.58 55.91
N GLN A 609 1.10 -2.91 54.97
CA GLN A 609 0.53 -1.88 54.13
C GLN A 609 0.51 -2.32 52.67
N VAL A 610 -0.63 -2.16 52.03
CA VAL A 610 -0.81 -2.40 50.59
C VAL A 610 -0.97 -1.07 49.90
N SER A 611 -0.15 -0.84 48.87
CA SER A 611 -0.31 0.29 47.94
C SER A 611 -0.59 -0.25 46.54
N LYS A 612 -1.27 0.56 45.70
CA LYS A 612 -1.67 0.19 44.34
C LYS A 612 -1.17 1.22 43.34
N ASP A 613 -0.58 0.76 42.24
CA ASP A 613 -0.32 1.60 41.09
C ASP A 613 -1.62 1.88 40.32
N LEU A 614 -2.08 3.14 40.39
CA LEU A 614 -3.31 3.63 39.75
C LEU A 614 -3.18 3.86 38.24
N SER A 615 -2.01 3.58 37.65
CA SER A 615 -1.87 3.50 36.19
C SER A 615 -2.54 2.26 35.61
N TYR A 616 -2.77 1.22 36.41
CA TYR A 616 -3.43 -0.02 36.00
C TYR A 616 -4.95 -0.01 36.26
N GLU A 617 -5.72 -0.35 35.23
CA GLU A 617 -7.17 -0.52 35.29
C GLU A 617 -7.63 -1.95 34.96
N GLY A 618 -6.72 -2.80 34.45
CA GLY A 618 -6.95 -4.24 34.24
C GLY A 618 -5.73 -5.05 34.68
N PHE A 619 -5.95 -6.16 35.40
CA PHE A 619 -4.89 -7.07 35.86
C PHE A 619 -5.50 -8.37 36.42
N SER A 620 -4.81 -9.49 36.24
CA SER A 620 -5.24 -10.80 36.77
C SER A 620 -4.46 -11.21 38.02
N ALA A 621 -3.21 -10.76 38.19
CA ALA A 621 -2.43 -11.03 39.39
C ALA A 621 -2.90 -10.15 40.55
N LYS A 622 -3.59 -10.75 41.51
CA LYS A 622 -4.02 -10.11 42.76
C LYS A 622 -4.05 -11.08 43.94
N LYS A 623 -3.46 -12.27 43.79
CA LYS A 623 -3.43 -13.30 44.82
C LYS A 623 -1.99 -13.65 45.14
N PHE A 624 -1.72 -13.89 46.41
CA PHE A 624 -0.46 -14.45 46.89
C PHE A 624 -0.77 -15.43 48.01
N THR A 625 0.19 -16.29 48.32
CA THR A 625 0.03 -17.29 49.36
C THR A 625 1.13 -17.14 50.38
N PHE A 626 0.74 -17.03 51.65
CA PHE A 626 1.67 -17.06 52.77
C PHE A 626 1.81 -18.49 53.26
N ALA A 627 3.04 -18.96 53.43
CA ALA A 627 3.29 -20.32 53.87
C ALA A 627 4.38 -20.40 54.93
N ILE A 628 4.17 -21.29 55.91
CA ILE A 628 5.20 -21.76 56.83
C ILE A 628 5.51 -23.21 56.49
N GLU A 629 6.77 -23.49 56.15
CA GLU A 629 7.22 -24.80 55.67
C GLU A 629 8.45 -25.28 56.44
N ASP A 630 8.51 -26.58 56.69
CA ASP A 630 9.71 -27.26 57.18
C ASP A 630 10.36 -28.02 56.01
N GLN A 631 11.52 -27.53 55.56
CA GLN A 631 12.26 -28.15 54.46
C GLN A 631 12.88 -29.50 54.83
N SER A 632 13.15 -29.75 56.12
CA SER A 632 13.77 -31.01 56.54
C SER A 632 12.82 -32.20 56.42
N THR A 633 11.52 -31.95 56.57
CA THR A 633 10.45 -32.95 56.49
C THR A 633 9.57 -32.79 55.25
N ASN A 634 9.80 -31.74 54.45
CA ASN A 634 8.97 -31.33 53.32
C ASN A 634 7.49 -31.11 53.71
N LEU A 635 7.24 -30.67 54.96
CA LEU A 635 5.90 -30.43 55.50
C LEU A 635 5.51 -28.96 55.39
N SER A 636 4.34 -28.69 54.81
CA SER A 636 3.69 -27.38 54.88
C SER A 636 2.82 -27.31 56.14
N MET A 637 3.19 -26.43 57.07
CA MET A 637 2.46 -26.24 58.34
C MET A 637 1.30 -25.26 58.15
N ILE A 638 1.55 -24.13 57.48
CA ILE A 638 0.55 -23.13 57.11
C ILE A 638 0.65 -22.89 55.60
N ASN A 639 -0.50 -22.77 54.94
CA ASN A 639 -0.62 -22.43 53.53
C ASN A 639 -1.90 -21.61 53.34
N SER A 640 -1.78 -20.30 53.45
CA SER A 640 -2.92 -19.37 53.56
C SER A 640 -2.97 -18.44 52.34
N PRO A 641 -4.00 -18.56 51.48
CA PRO A 641 -4.15 -17.70 50.32
C PRO A 641 -4.73 -16.33 50.71
N PHE A 642 -4.14 -15.29 50.14
CA PHE A 642 -4.59 -13.90 50.25
C PHE A 642 -5.06 -13.40 48.89
N GLU A 643 -6.13 -12.59 48.88
CA GLU A 643 -6.58 -11.85 47.70
C GLU A 643 -6.64 -10.35 47.98
N LEU A 644 -5.96 -9.59 47.14
CA LEU A 644 -5.91 -8.14 47.19
C LEU A 644 -7.16 -7.56 46.54
N GLU A 645 -7.81 -6.64 47.24
CA GLU A 645 -9.08 -6.02 46.82
C GLU A 645 -10.23 -7.01 46.60
N GLY A 646 -10.15 -8.23 47.15
CA GLY A 646 -11.20 -9.25 47.08
C GLY A 646 -12.49 -8.89 47.83
N THR A 647 -13.54 -9.69 47.63
CA THR A 647 -14.79 -9.60 48.42
C THR A 647 -14.68 -10.55 49.60
N ALA A 648 -14.94 -10.08 50.82
CA ALA A 648 -14.95 -10.93 52.01
C ALA A 648 -16.07 -11.99 51.90
N GLY A 649 -15.79 -13.26 52.21
CA GLY A 649 -16.84 -14.30 52.32
C GLY A 649 -16.51 -15.70 51.81
N THR A 650 -15.34 -15.94 51.20
CA THR A 650 -14.91 -17.29 50.81
C THR A 650 -14.14 -17.96 51.95
N ALA A 651 -14.64 -19.11 52.43
CA ALA A 651 -14.00 -19.85 53.51
C ALA A 651 -12.54 -20.20 53.16
N GLY A 652 -11.60 -19.91 54.05
CA GLY A 652 -10.17 -20.19 53.88
C GLY A 652 -9.37 -19.17 53.06
N GLN A 653 -9.97 -18.04 52.67
CA GLN A 653 -9.29 -16.98 51.92
C GLN A 653 -9.24 -15.66 52.72
N TYR A 654 -8.05 -15.09 52.86
CA TYR A 654 -7.83 -13.80 53.50
C TYR A 654 -7.91 -12.67 52.47
N VAL A 655 -8.44 -11.51 52.86
CA VAL A 655 -8.60 -10.35 51.95
C VAL A 655 -7.85 -9.16 52.52
N TRP A 656 -6.94 -8.60 51.72
CA TRP A 656 -6.23 -7.36 52.04
C TRP A 656 -6.68 -6.24 51.09
N LYS A 657 -6.86 -5.04 51.63
CA LYS A 657 -7.26 -3.82 50.91
C LYS A 657 -6.13 -2.82 50.82
N VAL A 658 -6.20 -1.86 49.92
CA VAL A 658 -5.26 -0.73 49.88
C VAL A 658 -5.30 0.01 51.23
N GLY A 659 -4.13 0.26 51.82
CA GLY A 659 -3.96 0.79 53.18
C GLY A 659 -3.41 -0.24 54.17
N SER A 660 -3.64 0.00 55.45
CA SER A 660 -3.19 -0.88 56.54
C SER A 660 -4.10 -2.10 56.69
N ASN A 661 -3.48 -3.27 56.85
CA ASN A 661 -4.17 -4.54 57.04
C ASN A 661 -3.60 -5.29 58.25
N TYR A 662 -4.45 -6.12 58.84
CA TYR A 662 -4.08 -7.05 59.91
C TYR A 662 -4.80 -8.38 59.67
N THR A 663 -4.14 -9.49 59.99
CA THR A 663 -4.67 -10.84 59.87
C THR A 663 -4.05 -11.70 60.97
N ASN A 664 -4.88 -12.51 61.60
CA ASN A 664 -4.46 -13.53 62.55
C ASN A 664 -4.76 -14.92 61.95
N ILE A 665 -3.78 -15.82 61.96
CA ILE A 665 -3.88 -17.17 61.41
C ILE A 665 -3.54 -18.17 62.52
N VAL A 666 -4.53 -18.96 62.93
CA VAL A 666 -4.33 -20.04 63.91
C VAL A 666 -4.50 -21.38 63.21
N GLN A 667 -3.45 -22.21 63.23
CA GLN A 667 -3.43 -23.51 62.58
C GLN A 667 -2.98 -24.60 63.56
N SER A 668 -3.81 -25.63 63.72
CA SER A 668 -3.42 -26.83 64.47
C SER A 668 -2.34 -27.62 63.71
N VAL A 669 -1.35 -28.09 64.47
CA VAL A 669 -0.20 -28.89 64.05
C VAL A 669 -0.07 -30.18 64.88
N THR A 670 -1.15 -30.64 65.50
CA THR A 670 -1.20 -31.81 66.42
C THR A 670 -0.57 -33.08 65.83
N ASP A 671 -0.61 -33.25 64.49
CA ASP A 671 -0.06 -34.40 63.77
C ASP A 671 1.28 -34.12 63.07
N LYS A 672 1.94 -32.97 63.32
CA LYS A 672 3.15 -32.55 62.61
C LYS A 672 4.31 -32.33 63.59
N LEU A 673 5.45 -32.97 63.32
CA LEU A 673 6.72 -32.65 63.99
C LEU A 673 7.19 -31.28 63.52
N VAL A 674 7.19 -30.29 64.42
CA VAL A 674 7.65 -28.93 64.11
C VAL A 674 9.17 -28.85 64.30
N ALA A 675 9.92 -28.73 63.20
CA ALA A 675 11.37 -28.52 63.28
C ALA A 675 11.72 -27.18 63.94
N ARG A 676 12.89 -27.13 64.58
CA ARG A 676 13.41 -25.92 65.25
C ARG A 676 13.66 -24.76 64.29
N THR A 677 13.95 -25.06 63.02
CA THR A 677 14.14 -24.07 61.95
C THR A 677 13.08 -24.31 60.89
N ILE A 678 12.37 -23.25 60.51
CA ILE A 678 11.27 -23.25 59.55
C ILE A 678 11.49 -22.13 58.52
N GLN A 679 10.82 -22.21 57.38
CA GLN A 679 10.83 -21.15 56.37
C GLN A 679 9.49 -20.46 56.30
N LEU A 680 9.57 -19.13 56.32
CA LEU A 680 8.47 -18.28 55.88
C LEU A 680 8.62 -17.95 54.42
N ASN A 681 7.58 -18.29 53.66
CA ASN A 681 7.55 -18.15 52.22
C ASN A 681 6.33 -17.35 51.79
N ILE A 682 6.54 -16.52 50.77
CA ILE A 682 5.45 -15.91 50.00
C ILE A 682 5.53 -16.48 48.60
N TYR A 683 4.42 -17.05 48.16
CA TYR A 683 4.27 -17.63 46.85
C TYR A 683 3.34 -16.79 45.97
N GLU A 684 3.69 -16.70 44.70
CA GLU A 684 2.75 -16.38 43.63
C GLU A 684 2.26 -17.70 43.03
N GLU A 685 0.95 -17.81 42.80
CA GLU A 685 0.32 -19.01 42.23
C GLU A 685 -0.48 -18.67 40.99
N ILE A 686 -0.25 -19.41 39.90
CA ILE A 686 -0.99 -19.29 38.65
C ILE A 686 -1.37 -20.70 38.20
N ASN A 687 -2.67 -20.98 38.07
CA ASN A 687 -3.19 -22.27 37.60
C ASN A 687 -2.61 -23.50 38.33
N GLY A 688 -2.35 -23.39 39.63
CA GLY A 688 -1.77 -24.46 40.45
C GLY A 688 -0.24 -24.56 40.43
N TYR A 689 0.44 -23.78 39.59
CA TYR A 689 1.90 -23.66 39.58
C TYR A 689 2.32 -22.57 40.56
N LYS A 690 3.43 -22.77 41.28
CA LYS A 690 3.89 -21.84 42.31
C LYS A 690 5.31 -21.37 42.04
N THR A 691 5.59 -20.10 42.37
CA THR A 691 6.96 -19.59 42.46
C THR A 691 7.15 -18.81 43.74
N LYS A 692 8.35 -18.91 44.33
CA LYS A 692 8.68 -18.28 45.59
C LYS A 692 9.12 -16.84 45.35
N LEU A 693 8.40 -15.88 45.92
CA LEU A 693 8.73 -14.46 45.87
C LEU A 693 9.66 -14.05 47.01
N VAL A 694 9.36 -14.53 48.22
CA VAL A 694 10.11 -14.23 49.45
C VAL A 694 10.37 -15.53 50.20
N SER A 695 11.55 -15.65 50.81
CA SER A 695 11.91 -16.75 51.71
C SER A 695 12.80 -16.27 52.83
N LYS A 696 12.44 -16.58 54.07
CA LYS A 696 13.29 -16.30 55.23
C LYS A 696 13.29 -17.51 56.17
N ASN A 697 14.49 -17.97 56.50
CA ASN A 697 14.69 -18.97 57.55
C ASN A 697 14.43 -18.33 58.92
N ILE A 698 13.66 -19.01 59.76
CA ILE A 698 13.32 -18.57 61.10
C ILE A 698 13.57 -19.72 62.05
N LYS A 699 14.09 -19.39 63.23
CA LYS A 699 14.25 -20.34 64.34
C LYS A 699 13.21 -20.05 65.38
N TRP A 700 12.52 -21.08 65.87
CA TRP A 700 11.57 -20.92 66.97
C TRP A 700 12.27 -20.43 68.23
N SER A 701 11.68 -19.42 68.86
CA SER A 701 12.07 -18.94 70.19
C SER A 701 10.83 -18.80 71.05
N ALA A 702 10.88 -19.32 72.27
CA ALA A 702 9.82 -19.18 73.26
C ALA A 702 9.75 -17.76 73.87
N TYR A 703 10.69 -16.86 73.53
CA TYR A 703 10.88 -15.57 74.21
C TYR A 703 11.13 -14.37 73.29
N LEU A 704 11.31 -14.54 71.98
CA LEU A 704 11.74 -13.47 71.07
C LEU A 704 10.78 -13.22 69.93
N ASN A 705 10.39 -11.94 69.78
CA ASN A 705 9.78 -11.37 68.58
C ASN A 705 10.86 -11.25 67.49
N TRP A 706 10.72 -12.01 66.42
CA TRP A 706 11.75 -12.13 65.37
C TRP A 706 11.57 -11.13 64.21
N ALA A 707 10.48 -10.35 64.21
CA ALA A 707 10.25 -9.27 63.23
C ALA A 707 10.54 -7.86 63.80
N ASP A 708 10.98 -7.76 65.06
CA ASP A 708 11.37 -6.47 65.65
C ASP A 708 12.63 -5.93 64.92
N PRO A 709 12.62 -4.70 64.37
CA PRO A 709 13.75 -4.13 63.62
C PRO A 709 15.08 -4.09 64.39
N ILE A 710 15.07 -4.29 65.71
CA ILE A 710 16.24 -4.34 66.59
C ILE A 710 17.02 -5.66 66.49
N ASN A 711 16.40 -6.75 66.01
CA ASN A 711 17.03 -8.08 65.93
C ASN A 711 17.61 -8.40 64.54
N LYS A 712 18.13 -7.39 63.83
CA LYS A 712 18.97 -7.58 62.65
C LYS A 712 20.41 -7.89 63.08
N GLU A 713 20.72 -9.17 63.24
CA GLU A 713 22.11 -9.66 63.14
C GLU A 713 22.35 -10.32 61.78
#